data_AF-A0A194PRL1-F1
#
_entry.id   AF-A0A194PRL1-F1
#
_cell.length_a   1.000
_cell.length_b   1.000
_cell.length_c   1.000
_cell.angle_alpha   90.00
_cell.angle_beta   90.00
_cell.angle_gamma   90.00
#
_symmetry.space_group_name_H-M   'P 1'
#
loop_
_entity.id
_entity.type
_entity.pdbx_description
1 polymer ?
#
loop_
_entity_poly.entity_id
_entity_poly.type
_entity_poly.pdbx_seq_one_letter_code
_entity_poly.pdbx_strand_id
1 'polypeptide(L)'
;MAYCPVLLVFILAFVCVSTEDEPLPSQMTRTERIQLREEARSMFYHAYDAYMDNAYPADELMPLSCKGRWRGVTPSRGDMDDVLGNFSLTLVDSLDTLVVMGDFSEFNRAVRLVLRDVSFDHDIIVSVFETNIRMLGGLLSAHVLATALRNEVPILRWYDGQLLALAEDLGRRLLPAFNTSTGIPHGRVNLRHGLRGLSESRETCTACAGTMILEMAALSRLTGDPIFEQKAHRAMDRLWMIRHRTSDLMGTVINIHSGDWVRKDSGVGAGIDSYYEYCLKAYILLGDEKYLARFTRHYNAVMKYISRPPVMLAVHMHRPHLQSRNFMDALLAFWPGLQVLLGDVRPAVETHEMLYQVMQRHTFIPEAFTSDLQVHWGQHPLRPEFLESTYFLHRATGDDHYLHVGKSVLRALQQHTRVPCGYAAVNDVRTRAHEDRMDSFVLAETFKYLYMLFGEERDLPVHLEDYVLTTEAHFLPLSLATDGLNSSLALNIDQPHEDKYTKTCPSTWSLEASSVRRPLRTLLGGAGRPPARPRPLTDPRQLLALADMGISVLTLPDGRVQLLYTVATAKSSKEASEGLTFMREMSKWNTLSDTENGVVAAGVAVGERVLAAGPAHFGRQLTGGERVHGVPALAHPPDACSPPDNAAALAGKMAVAHRGQCTFAQKARNLQAAGARLAILLDNVDGTSYGSTALFAMSGDGIDDIQIPTVFLFSLEGNYLRAQMESDPEMVVSVGELESLKRLESCAEGACEALLQPPGAPAHAHTFDHLKSVLSQLVAQFELSLAGEDAAEPCTDSDSPDLHVTKDKFVNDESRVETLHNNCSGEGSCAGTAEGSQGDAGTQAQGGGEGDGF
;
A
#
# COMPACT_ATOMS: atom_id res chain seq x y z
N MET A 1 -35.66 44.51 42.22
CA MET A 1 -34.32 44.12 42.73
C MET A 1 -34.31 42.62 43.05
N ALA A 2 -34.06 41.73 42.09
CA ALA A 2 -33.74 40.31 42.35
C ALA A 2 -33.31 39.49 41.10
N TYR A 3 -32.83 40.10 39.99
CA TYR A 3 -32.50 39.33 38.78
C TYR A 3 -31.14 39.69 38.14
N CYS A 4 -30.30 40.48 38.82
CA CYS A 4 -28.96 40.82 38.32
C CYS A 4 -27.84 39.82 38.67
N PRO A 5 -27.84 39.08 39.81
CA PRO A 5 -26.69 38.26 40.16
C PRO A 5 -26.68 36.87 39.50
N VAL A 6 -27.83 36.37 39.01
CA VAL A 6 -27.91 35.03 38.37
C VAL A 6 -27.48 35.08 36.90
N LEU A 7 -27.75 36.18 36.19
CA LEU A 7 -27.35 36.35 34.80
C LEU A 7 -25.82 36.48 34.66
N LEU A 8 -25.17 37.13 35.64
CA LEU A 8 -23.72 37.35 35.63
C LEU A 8 -22.94 36.05 35.92
N VAL A 9 -23.51 35.15 36.74
CA VAL A 9 -22.95 33.81 36.98
C VAL A 9 -23.17 32.90 35.76
N PHE A 10 -24.29 33.01 35.05
CA PHE A 10 -24.51 32.27 33.80
C PHE A 10 -23.62 32.74 32.64
N ILE A 11 -23.36 34.05 32.55
CA ILE A 11 -22.44 34.60 31.53
C ILE A 11 -20.98 34.26 31.85
N LEU A 12 -20.56 34.27 33.13
CA LEU A 12 -19.23 33.80 33.53
C LEU A 12 -19.06 32.28 33.36
N ALA A 13 -20.12 31.49 33.54
CA ALA A 13 -20.09 30.05 33.26
C ALA A 13 -20.05 29.73 31.75
N PHE A 14 -20.67 30.56 30.89
CA PHE A 14 -20.57 30.42 29.43
C PHE A 14 -19.21 30.88 28.87
N VAL A 15 -18.53 31.81 29.53
CA VAL A 15 -17.16 32.23 29.18
C VAL A 15 -16.10 31.25 29.71
N CYS A 16 -16.46 30.34 30.64
CA CYS A 16 -15.57 29.29 31.16
C CYS A 16 -15.78 27.91 30.53
N VAL A 17 -16.64 27.76 29.52
CA VAL A 17 -16.45 26.67 28.55
C VAL A 17 -15.38 27.16 27.59
N SER A 18 -14.15 27.19 28.09
CA SER A 18 -12.98 27.12 27.23
C SER A 18 -13.20 25.88 26.36
N THR A 19 -13.37 26.09 25.05
CA THR A 19 -12.84 25.13 24.11
C THR A 19 -11.44 24.81 24.62
N GLU A 20 -11.14 23.55 24.87
CA GLU A 20 -9.75 23.11 24.93
C GLU A 20 -9.18 23.32 23.52
N ASP A 21 -8.98 24.59 23.14
CA ASP A 21 -8.00 24.96 22.14
C ASP A 21 -6.66 24.63 22.80
N GLU A 22 -6.28 23.36 22.70
CA GLU A 22 -4.90 22.93 22.83
C GLU A 22 -4.05 23.93 22.05
N PRO A 23 -2.99 24.49 22.67
CA PRO A 23 -2.20 25.54 22.04
C PRO A 23 -1.74 25.06 20.67
N LEU A 24 -1.91 25.92 19.65
CA LEU A 24 -1.22 25.76 18.36
C LEU A 24 0.20 25.24 18.64
N PRO A 25 0.66 24.15 17.99
CA PRO A 25 1.97 23.59 18.25
C PRO A 25 2.97 24.74 18.30
N SER A 26 3.58 24.94 19.46
CA SER A 26 4.52 26.05 19.66
C SER A 26 5.60 25.94 18.60
N GLN A 27 5.93 27.04 17.92
CA GLN A 27 6.99 27.01 16.92
C GLN A 27 8.25 26.36 17.52
N MET A 28 8.76 25.34 16.84
CA MET A 28 9.95 24.62 17.30
C MET A 28 11.14 25.58 17.21
N THR A 29 11.76 25.83 18.35
CA THR A 29 12.89 26.77 18.38
C THR A 29 14.05 26.23 17.55
N ARG A 30 14.83 27.12 16.93
CA ARG A 30 16.03 26.71 16.18
C ARG A 30 17.00 25.88 17.02
N THR A 31 17.15 26.20 18.31
CA THR A 31 17.99 25.46 19.24
C THR A 31 17.50 24.02 19.43
N GLU A 32 16.20 23.83 19.60
CA GLU A 32 15.60 22.50 19.68
C GLU A 32 15.76 21.72 18.37
N ARG A 33 15.56 22.39 17.23
CA ARG A 33 15.75 21.78 15.91
C ARG A 33 17.18 21.28 15.70
N ILE A 34 18.18 22.09 16.03
CA ILE A 34 19.59 21.69 16.00
C ILE A 34 19.86 20.52 16.95
N GLN A 35 19.29 20.54 18.16
CA GLN A 35 19.45 19.43 19.11
C GLN A 35 18.90 18.12 18.55
N LEU A 36 17.71 18.13 17.92
CA LEU A 36 17.11 16.95 17.30
C LEU A 36 17.90 16.48 16.08
N ARG A 37 18.46 17.41 15.28
CA ARG A 37 19.35 17.08 14.18
C ARG A 37 20.60 16.35 14.65
N GLU A 38 21.28 16.87 15.68
CA GLU A 38 22.48 16.20 16.24
C GLU A 38 22.12 14.89 16.94
N GLU A 39 20.92 14.77 17.50
CA GLU A 39 20.41 13.49 18.01
C GLU A 39 20.23 12.48 16.86
N ALA A 40 19.63 12.88 15.74
CA ALA A 40 19.52 12.02 14.55
C ALA A 40 20.89 11.61 13.99
N ARG A 41 21.87 12.53 13.98
CA ARG A 41 23.27 12.21 13.64
C ARG A 41 23.86 11.18 14.60
N SER A 42 23.64 11.33 15.90
CA SER A 42 24.09 10.36 16.93
C SER A 42 23.43 8.98 16.76
N MET A 43 22.16 8.94 16.36
CA MET A 43 21.46 7.69 16.02
C MET A 43 22.13 6.99 14.84
N PHE A 44 22.44 7.74 13.77
CA PHE A 44 23.18 7.20 12.63
C PHE A 44 24.52 6.62 13.05
N TYR A 45 25.36 7.36 13.77
CA TYR A 45 26.68 6.86 14.17
C TYR A 45 26.59 5.66 15.13
N HIS A 46 25.59 5.60 16.02
CA HIS A 46 25.38 4.40 16.84
C HIS A 46 25.14 3.15 15.99
N ALA A 47 24.39 3.27 14.89
CA ALA A 47 24.10 2.15 14.00
C ALA A 47 25.25 1.86 13.02
N TYR A 48 25.83 2.91 12.43
CA TYR A 48 26.93 2.85 11.48
C TYR A 48 28.19 2.29 12.15
N ASP A 49 28.59 2.80 13.32
CA ASP A 49 29.77 2.31 14.04
C ASP A 49 29.55 0.85 14.48
N ALA A 50 28.35 0.50 14.94
CA ALA A 50 28.02 -0.88 15.27
C ALA A 50 28.13 -1.82 14.05
N TYR A 51 27.72 -1.38 12.86
CA TYR A 51 27.92 -2.12 11.63
C TYR A 51 29.42 -2.23 11.28
N MET A 52 30.17 -1.13 11.35
CA MET A 52 31.60 -1.11 11.03
C MET A 52 32.43 -2.00 11.97
N ASP A 53 32.05 -2.07 13.25
CA ASP A 53 32.78 -2.85 14.26
C ASP A 53 32.40 -4.33 14.26
N ASN A 54 31.13 -4.67 13.97
CA ASN A 54 30.61 -6.03 14.20
C ASN A 54 30.17 -6.79 12.94
N ALA A 55 29.88 -6.08 11.84
CA ALA A 55 29.29 -6.68 10.64
C ALA A 55 30.16 -6.53 9.41
N TYR A 56 30.75 -5.35 9.17
CA TYR A 56 31.59 -5.10 8.00
C TYR A 56 32.68 -6.19 7.84
N PRO A 57 32.86 -6.80 6.65
CA PRO A 57 32.28 -6.43 5.33
C PRO A 57 30.98 -7.15 4.93
N ALA A 58 30.22 -7.71 5.87
CA ALA A 58 28.91 -8.30 5.60
C ALA A 58 27.92 -7.27 5.03
N ASP A 59 26.83 -7.74 4.42
CA ASP A 59 25.85 -6.84 3.80
C ASP A 59 24.99 -6.10 4.83
N GLU A 60 24.57 -6.77 5.91
CA GLU A 60 23.71 -6.21 6.95
C GLU A 60 24.21 -6.55 8.35
N LEU A 61 23.73 -5.80 9.35
CA LEU A 61 23.98 -6.04 10.76
C LEU A 61 22.80 -6.80 11.40
N MET A 62 23.12 -7.78 12.24
CA MET A 62 22.21 -8.42 13.19
C MET A 62 22.45 -7.78 14.57
N PRO A 63 21.63 -6.78 14.97
CA PRO A 63 21.93 -5.87 16.07
C PRO A 63 21.70 -6.45 17.47
N LEU A 64 20.97 -7.55 17.61
CA LEU A 64 20.80 -8.28 18.88
C LEU A 64 21.97 -9.24 19.11
N SER A 65 22.43 -9.93 18.05
CA SER A 65 23.57 -10.85 18.15
C SER A 65 24.94 -10.19 17.93
N CYS A 66 24.96 -8.92 17.51
CA CYS A 66 26.16 -8.15 17.17
C CYS A 66 27.03 -8.88 16.13
N LYS A 67 26.41 -9.31 15.03
CA LYS A 67 27.07 -10.09 13.96
C LYS A 67 26.69 -9.57 12.58
N GLY A 68 27.59 -9.76 11.62
CA GLY A 68 27.28 -9.57 10.20
C GLY A 68 26.37 -10.66 9.64
N ARG A 69 25.44 -10.26 8.77
CA ARG A 69 24.58 -11.17 7.99
C ARG A 69 25.23 -11.47 6.65
N TRP A 70 25.48 -12.76 6.40
CA TRP A 70 26.22 -13.24 5.23
C TRP A 70 25.37 -14.20 4.41
N ARG A 71 25.24 -13.95 3.10
CA ARG A 71 24.51 -14.84 2.21
C ARG A 71 25.19 -16.22 2.17
N GLY A 72 24.41 -17.26 2.44
CA GLY A 72 24.86 -18.66 2.43
C GLY A 72 25.56 -19.13 3.71
N VAL A 73 25.84 -18.25 4.67
CA VAL A 73 26.42 -18.61 5.98
C VAL A 73 25.37 -18.51 7.09
N THR A 74 24.64 -17.41 7.14
CA THR A 74 23.52 -17.26 8.09
C THR A 74 22.28 -17.99 7.59
N PRO A 75 21.41 -18.51 8.48
CA PRO A 75 20.14 -19.11 8.08
C PRO A 75 19.32 -18.18 7.18
N SER A 76 18.82 -18.73 6.07
CA SER A 76 18.13 -17.94 5.05
C SER A 76 16.78 -17.43 5.54
N ARG A 77 16.47 -16.16 5.24
CA ARG A 77 15.13 -15.55 5.39
C ARG A 77 14.25 -15.73 4.13
N GLY A 78 14.61 -16.65 3.24
CA GLY A 78 13.95 -16.81 1.95
C GLY A 78 14.27 -15.64 1.00
N ASP A 79 13.27 -15.19 0.26
CA ASP A 79 13.40 -14.15 -0.77
C ASP A 79 13.95 -12.82 -0.24
N MET A 80 13.79 -12.53 1.06
CA MET A 80 14.35 -11.34 1.70
C MET A 80 15.87 -11.27 1.62
N ASP A 81 16.57 -12.40 1.54
CA ASP A 81 18.03 -12.39 1.44
C ASP A 81 18.52 -12.13 0.01
N ASP A 82 17.63 -12.03 -1.00
CA ASP A 82 18.00 -11.71 -2.38
C ASP A 82 18.60 -10.33 -2.58
N VAL A 83 18.47 -9.44 -1.60
CA VAL A 83 19.21 -8.19 -1.54
C VAL A 83 20.69 -8.38 -1.21
N LEU A 84 21.07 -9.50 -0.58
CA LEU A 84 22.42 -9.79 -0.10
C LEU A 84 23.25 -10.44 -1.22
N GLY A 85 24.30 -9.74 -1.66
CA GLY A 85 25.27 -10.22 -2.67
C GLY A 85 26.69 -10.42 -2.15
N ASN A 86 26.90 -10.33 -0.84
CA ASN A 86 28.20 -10.29 -0.14
C ASN A 86 29.13 -9.17 -0.66
N PHE A 87 28.58 -7.97 -0.86
CA PHE A 87 29.25 -6.81 -1.45
C PHE A 87 29.24 -5.58 -0.54
N SER A 88 29.13 -5.79 0.78
CA SER A 88 29.09 -4.75 1.81
C SER A 88 27.95 -3.74 1.60
N LEU A 89 26.75 -4.24 1.32
CA LEU A 89 25.54 -3.46 1.01
C LEU A 89 25.39 -2.20 1.88
N THR A 90 25.33 -2.37 3.21
CA THR A 90 25.11 -1.27 4.17
C THR A 90 26.18 -0.19 4.10
N LEU A 91 27.43 -0.54 3.76
CA LEU A 91 28.49 0.47 3.59
C LEU A 91 28.24 1.33 2.35
N VAL A 92 27.90 0.72 1.22
CA VAL A 92 27.65 1.42 -0.05
C VAL A 92 26.40 2.30 0.06
N ASP A 93 25.35 1.76 0.64
CA ASP A 93 24.04 2.41 0.81
C ASP A 93 24.12 3.67 1.71
N SER A 94 25.05 3.69 2.66
CA SER A 94 25.21 4.82 3.62
C SER A 94 26.18 5.92 3.18
N LEU A 95 26.88 5.77 2.04
CA LEU A 95 27.93 6.68 1.61
C LEU A 95 27.46 8.13 1.45
N ASP A 96 26.33 8.33 0.78
CA ASP A 96 25.77 9.67 0.56
C ASP A 96 25.25 10.31 1.86
N THR A 97 24.82 9.51 2.82
CA THR A 97 24.37 9.96 4.14
C THR A 97 25.52 10.59 4.92
N LEU A 98 26.72 10.01 4.83
CA LEU A 98 27.94 10.58 5.42
C LEU A 98 28.23 11.98 4.84
N VAL A 99 28.01 12.16 3.54
CA VAL A 99 28.13 13.46 2.87
C VAL A 99 27.08 14.43 3.40
N VAL A 100 25.80 14.04 3.46
CA VAL A 100 24.71 14.89 3.99
C VAL A 100 24.98 15.35 5.42
N MET A 101 25.59 14.51 6.25
CA MET A 101 25.97 14.84 7.63
C MET A 101 27.27 15.65 7.75
N GLY A 102 27.93 15.93 6.63
CA GLY A 102 29.16 16.72 6.56
C GLY A 102 30.42 16.00 7.07
N ASP A 103 30.40 14.67 7.18
CA ASP A 103 31.57 13.88 7.61
C ASP A 103 32.38 13.38 6.41
N PHE A 104 33.10 14.31 5.79
CA PHE A 104 33.91 14.01 4.61
C PHE A 104 35.13 13.14 4.93
N SER A 105 35.58 13.11 6.19
CA SER A 105 36.69 12.26 6.62
C SER A 105 36.26 10.80 6.60
N GLU A 106 35.11 10.52 7.21
CA GLU A 106 34.54 9.18 7.22
C GLU A 106 34.07 8.75 5.83
N PHE A 107 33.43 9.64 5.07
CA PHE A 107 33.10 9.38 3.66
C PHE A 107 34.34 8.97 2.84
N ASN A 108 35.44 9.71 2.94
CA ASN A 108 36.69 9.35 2.27
C ASN A 108 37.23 7.98 2.72
N ARG A 109 37.11 7.65 4.02
CA ARG A 109 37.52 6.33 4.54
C ARG A 109 36.63 5.23 3.96
N ALA A 110 35.32 5.39 4.02
CA ALA A 110 34.32 4.46 3.50
C ALA A 110 34.48 4.21 1.99
N VAL A 111 34.67 5.26 1.18
CA VAL A 111 34.94 5.12 -0.25
C VAL A 111 36.18 4.27 -0.50
N ARG A 112 37.28 4.48 0.25
CA ARG A 112 38.50 3.66 0.11
C ARG A 112 38.27 2.20 0.50
N LEU A 113 37.43 1.94 1.50
CA LEU A 113 37.04 0.58 1.89
C LEU A 113 36.21 -0.10 0.80
N VAL A 114 35.24 0.62 0.21
CA VAL A 114 34.44 0.13 -0.93
C VAL A 114 35.34 -0.25 -2.10
N LEU A 115 36.27 0.63 -2.50
CA LEU A 115 37.21 0.34 -3.59
C LEU A 115 38.15 -0.85 -3.31
N ARG A 116 38.37 -1.20 -2.04
CA ARG A 116 39.25 -2.31 -1.64
C ARG A 116 38.51 -3.65 -1.60
N ASP A 117 37.31 -3.65 -1.02
CA ASP A 117 36.65 -4.90 -0.61
C ASP A 117 35.43 -5.26 -1.46
N VAL A 118 34.82 -4.31 -2.17
CA VAL A 118 33.63 -4.58 -2.98
C VAL A 118 34.01 -5.17 -4.33
N SER A 119 33.43 -6.32 -4.64
CA SER A 119 33.49 -6.96 -5.94
C SER A 119 32.10 -7.45 -6.33
N PHE A 120 31.81 -7.47 -7.63
CA PHE A 120 30.56 -8.04 -8.15
C PHE A 120 30.79 -9.37 -8.88
N ASP A 121 32.02 -9.91 -8.87
CA ASP A 121 32.30 -11.22 -9.46
C ASP A 121 32.01 -12.37 -8.49
N HIS A 122 30.75 -12.50 -8.08
CA HIS A 122 30.27 -13.55 -7.19
C HIS A 122 29.30 -14.48 -7.89
N ASP A 123 29.41 -15.79 -7.61
CA ASP A 123 28.43 -16.78 -8.05
C ASP A 123 27.23 -16.79 -7.09
N ILE A 124 26.50 -15.68 -7.07
CA ILE A 124 25.34 -15.43 -6.20
C ILE A 124 24.21 -14.87 -7.06
N ILE A 125 23.00 -15.37 -6.83
CA ILE A 125 21.77 -14.84 -7.41
C ILE A 125 21.27 -13.71 -6.51
N VAL A 126 21.09 -12.54 -7.10
CA VAL A 126 20.59 -11.33 -6.43
C VAL A 126 19.31 -10.84 -7.07
N SER A 127 18.54 -10.06 -6.32
CA SER A 127 17.41 -9.29 -6.83
C SER A 127 17.92 -8.16 -7.71
N VAL A 128 17.42 -8.08 -8.95
CA VAL A 128 17.78 -7.00 -9.88
C VAL A 128 17.29 -5.66 -9.36
N PHE A 129 16.10 -5.66 -8.75
CA PHE A 129 15.47 -4.46 -8.19
C PHE A 129 16.26 -3.89 -7.02
N GLU A 130 16.50 -4.70 -6.00
CA GLU A 130 17.20 -4.26 -4.79
C GLU A 130 18.65 -3.86 -5.10
N THR A 131 19.31 -4.61 -5.98
CA THR A 131 20.69 -4.29 -6.39
C THR A 131 20.76 -2.98 -7.19
N ASN A 132 19.73 -2.65 -7.99
CA ASN A 132 19.66 -1.39 -8.71
C ASN A 132 19.48 -0.21 -7.74
N ILE A 133 18.45 -0.24 -6.90
CA ILE A 133 18.10 0.93 -6.09
C ILE A 133 19.14 1.20 -4.99
N ARG A 134 19.75 0.15 -4.39
CA ARG A 134 20.72 0.30 -3.28
C ARG A 134 22.16 0.40 -3.74
N MET A 135 22.64 -0.62 -4.47
CA MET A 135 24.06 -0.67 -4.84
C MET A 135 24.37 0.28 -6.00
N LEU A 136 23.63 0.19 -7.09
CA LEU A 136 23.86 1.09 -8.22
C LEU A 136 23.51 2.54 -7.85
N GLY A 137 22.36 2.76 -7.20
CA GLY A 137 21.96 4.07 -6.67
C GLY A 137 23.00 4.68 -5.72
N GLY A 138 23.45 3.93 -4.71
CA GLY A 138 24.44 4.40 -3.73
C GLY A 138 25.80 4.72 -4.34
N LEU A 139 26.29 3.88 -5.27
CA LEU A 139 27.55 4.13 -5.99
C LEU A 139 27.48 5.38 -6.87
N LEU A 140 26.37 5.55 -7.61
CA LEU A 140 26.16 6.71 -8.49
C LEU A 140 26.04 8.00 -7.66
N SER A 141 25.27 7.96 -6.58
CA SER A 141 25.12 9.12 -5.69
C SER A 141 26.43 9.53 -5.04
N ALA A 142 27.16 8.57 -4.46
CA ALA A 142 28.47 8.82 -3.90
C ALA A 142 29.47 9.34 -4.94
N HIS A 143 29.41 8.84 -6.19
CA HIS A 143 30.23 9.34 -7.28
C HIS A 143 29.93 10.80 -7.61
N VAL A 144 28.66 11.17 -7.78
CA VAL A 144 28.26 12.54 -8.11
C VAL A 144 28.68 13.49 -6.99
N LEU A 145 28.37 13.13 -5.75
CA LEU A 145 28.69 13.95 -4.58
C LEU A 145 30.21 14.12 -4.40
N ALA A 146 30.99 13.05 -4.53
CA ALA A 146 32.44 13.13 -4.49
C ALA A 146 33.00 14.01 -5.61
N THR A 147 32.42 13.95 -6.81
CA THR A 147 32.83 14.77 -7.96
C THR A 147 32.49 16.24 -7.76
N ALA A 148 31.29 16.55 -7.27
CA ALA A 148 30.87 17.92 -6.97
C ALA A 148 31.77 18.55 -5.88
N LEU A 149 32.08 17.79 -4.82
CA LEU A 149 32.80 18.30 -3.66
C LEU A 149 34.32 18.25 -3.79
N ARG A 150 34.90 17.61 -4.83
CA ARG A 150 36.37 17.43 -4.95
C ARG A 150 37.17 18.73 -4.94
N ASN A 151 36.57 19.83 -5.41
CA ASN A 151 37.21 21.14 -5.49
C ASN A 151 37.14 21.89 -4.15
N GLU A 152 36.05 21.69 -3.41
CA GLU A 152 35.76 22.37 -2.15
C GLU A 152 36.39 21.65 -0.95
N VAL A 153 36.44 20.31 -0.98
CA VAL A 153 36.91 19.47 0.12
C VAL A 153 38.27 18.85 -0.22
N PRO A 154 39.38 19.31 0.38
CA PRO A 154 40.73 18.88 0.00
C PRO A 154 41.00 17.37 0.09
N ILE A 155 40.35 16.67 1.03
CA ILE A 155 40.55 15.22 1.22
C ILE A 155 40.00 14.38 0.06
N LEU A 156 39.12 14.94 -0.77
CA LEU A 156 38.50 14.25 -1.91
C LEU A 156 39.21 14.52 -3.24
N ARG A 157 40.28 15.33 -3.27
CA ARG A 157 41.00 15.68 -4.52
C ARG A 157 41.57 14.48 -5.28
N TRP A 158 41.87 13.39 -4.58
CA TRP A 158 42.37 12.15 -5.18
C TRP A 158 41.31 11.38 -5.97
N TYR A 159 40.02 11.63 -5.71
CA TYR A 159 38.93 10.92 -6.32
C TYR A 159 38.86 11.25 -7.82
N ASP A 160 38.75 10.21 -8.64
CA ASP A 160 38.82 10.28 -10.10
C ASP A 160 37.87 9.26 -10.76
N GLY A 161 36.63 9.18 -10.25
CA GLY A 161 35.58 8.38 -10.87
C GLY A 161 35.63 6.87 -10.59
N GLN A 162 36.40 6.41 -9.60
CA GLN A 162 36.53 4.98 -9.32
C GLN A 162 35.20 4.31 -8.93
N LEU A 163 34.29 5.03 -8.25
CA LEU A 163 32.95 4.49 -7.93
C LEU A 163 32.06 4.37 -9.18
N LEU A 164 32.24 5.24 -10.17
CA LEU A 164 31.52 5.14 -11.45
C LEU A 164 31.96 3.90 -12.22
N ALA A 165 33.26 3.55 -12.19
CA ALA A 165 33.75 2.32 -12.79
C ALA A 165 33.15 1.07 -12.13
N LEU A 166 32.98 1.07 -10.81
CA LEU A 166 32.28 0.00 -10.09
C LEU A 166 30.78 -0.05 -10.45
N ALA A 167 30.13 1.11 -10.53
CA ALA A 167 28.73 1.23 -10.94
C ALA A 167 28.52 0.68 -12.37
N GLU A 168 29.45 0.95 -13.28
CA GLU A 168 29.42 0.42 -14.65
C GLU A 168 29.59 -1.11 -14.68
N ASP A 169 30.53 -1.68 -13.91
CA ASP A 169 30.69 -3.14 -13.79
C ASP A 169 29.39 -3.79 -13.29
N LEU A 170 28.78 -3.23 -12.24
CA LEU A 170 27.52 -3.71 -11.71
C LEU A 170 26.39 -3.60 -12.74
N GLY A 171 26.23 -2.44 -13.37
CA GLY A 171 25.23 -2.21 -14.40
C GLY A 171 25.35 -3.23 -15.54
N ARG A 172 26.57 -3.54 -15.99
CA ARG A 172 26.82 -4.55 -17.04
C ARG A 172 26.41 -5.95 -16.61
N ARG A 173 26.55 -6.30 -15.32
CA ARG A 173 26.10 -7.58 -14.76
C ARG A 173 24.58 -7.69 -14.62
N LEU A 174 23.88 -6.56 -14.49
CA LEU A 174 22.42 -6.51 -14.46
C LEU A 174 21.78 -6.57 -15.86
N LEU A 175 22.46 -6.10 -16.91
CA LEU A 175 21.95 -6.08 -18.29
C LEU A 175 21.35 -7.42 -18.80
N PRO A 176 21.91 -8.60 -18.50
CA PRO A 176 21.33 -9.88 -18.90
C PRO A 176 19.88 -10.05 -18.45
N ALA A 177 19.47 -9.46 -17.32
CA ALA A 177 18.10 -9.55 -16.82
C ALA A 177 17.06 -8.97 -17.79
N PHE A 178 17.44 -7.99 -18.61
CA PHE A 178 16.56 -7.37 -19.61
C PHE A 178 16.41 -8.19 -20.90
N ASN A 179 17.08 -9.35 -21.00
CA ASN A 179 16.99 -10.24 -22.16
C ASN A 179 15.73 -11.11 -22.13
N THR A 180 14.56 -10.47 -22.12
CA THR A 180 13.24 -11.12 -22.14
C THR A 180 12.50 -10.77 -23.43
N SER A 181 11.47 -11.56 -23.74
CA SER A 181 10.65 -11.35 -24.96
C SER A 181 9.94 -9.99 -24.97
N THR A 182 9.61 -9.46 -23.78
CA THR A 182 8.94 -8.16 -23.64
C THR A 182 9.90 -7.00 -23.42
N GLY A 183 11.13 -7.27 -22.95
CA GLY A 183 12.10 -6.26 -22.50
C GLY A 183 11.93 -5.86 -21.02
N ILE A 184 10.93 -6.40 -20.33
CA ILE A 184 10.79 -6.28 -18.87
C ILE A 184 11.85 -7.16 -18.20
N PRO A 185 12.62 -6.66 -17.21
CA PRO A 185 13.70 -7.43 -16.61
C PRO A 185 13.19 -8.63 -15.78
N HIS A 186 13.96 -9.71 -15.74
CA HIS A 186 13.82 -10.75 -14.73
C HIS A 186 13.96 -10.14 -13.32
N GLY A 187 13.24 -10.68 -12.33
CA GLY A 187 13.39 -10.23 -10.93
C GLY A 187 14.74 -10.61 -10.31
N ARG A 188 15.43 -11.61 -10.86
CA ARG A 188 16.69 -12.17 -10.33
C ARG A 188 17.74 -12.31 -11.42
N VAL A 189 19.01 -12.16 -11.03
CA VAL A 189 20.18 -12.38 -11.91
C VAL A 189 21.36 -12.92 -11.09
N ASN A 190 22.17 -13.79 -11.68
CA ASN A 190 23.45 -14.19 -11.09
C ASN A 190 24.54 -13.20 -11.49
N LEU A 191 25.28 -12.66 -10.52
CA LEU A 191 26.26 -11.60 -10.75
C LEU A 191 27.46 -12.02 -11.62
N ARG A 192 27.81 -13.32 -11.64
CA ARG A 192 28.89 -13.87 -12.48
C ARG A 192 28.38 -14.50 -13.77
N HIS A 193 27.24 -15.20 -13.71
CA HIS A 193 26.76 -16.06 -14.79
C HIS A 193 25.52 -15.51 -15.52
N GLY A 194 25.02 -14.33 -15.14
CA GLY A 194 23.83 -13.73 -15.73
C GLY A 194 22.58 -14.57 -15.48
N LEU A 195 21.89 -14.98 -16.54
CA LEU A 195 20.64 -15.76 -16.44
C LEU A 195 20.83 -17.29 -16.48
N ARG A 196 22.08 -17.77 -16.53
CA ARG A 196 22.34 -19.22 -16.61
C ARG A 196 21.87 -19.90 -15.32
N GLY A 197 20.93 -20.85 -15.44
CA GLY A 197 20.35 -21.58 -14.29
C GLY A 197 19.12 -20.91 -13.66
N LEU A 198 18.66 -19.76 -14.19
CA LEU A 198 17.49 -19.02 -13.69
C LEU A 198 16.23 -19.18 -14.56
N SER A 199 16.23 -20.16 -15.48
CA SER A 199 15.21 -20.33 -16.54
C SER A 199 13.77 -20.62 -16.07
N GLU A 200 13.57 -20.84 -14.77
CA GLU A 200 12.26 -21.13 -14.19
C GLU A 200 11.51 -19.87 -13.74
N SER A 201 12.21 -18.77 -13.41
CA SER A 201 11.56 -17.55 -12.92
C SER A 201 11.05 -16.67 -14.07
N ARG A 202 9.75 -16.73 -14.33
CA ARG A 202 9.07 -16.01 -15.42
C ARG A 202 8.27 -14.79 -14.97
N GLU A 203 8.29 -14.50 -13.67
CA GLU A 203 7.45 -13.48 -13.05
C GLU A 203 8.32 -12.39 -12.42
N THR A 204 7.80 -11.16 -12.42
CA THR A 204 8.39 -10.02 -11.71
C THR A 204 7.28 -9.10 -11.22
N CYS A 205 7.59 -8.23 -10.27
CA CYS A 205 6.65 -7.23 -9.78
C CYS A 205 6.69 -5.93 -10.62
N THR A 206 5.64 -5.12 -10.57
CA THR A 206 5.58 -3.86 -11.35
C THR A 206 6.65 -2.87 -10.88
N ALA A 207 6.84 -2.72 -9.58
CA ALA A 207 7.93 -1.94 -9.00
C ALA A 207 9.30 -2.47 -9.47
N CYS A 208 9.51 -3.78 -9.35
CA CYS A 208 10.73 -4.49 -9.76
C CYS A 208 11.12 -4.21 -11.23
N ALA A 209 10.13 -4.09 -12.10
CA ALA A 209 10.32 -3.82 -13.53
C ALA A 209 10.43 -2.32 -13.84
N GLY A 210 9.72 -1.48 -13.10
CA GLY A 210 9.54 -0.05 -13.36
C GLY A 210 10.58 0.85 -12.71
N THR A 211 11.25 0.36 -11.67
CA THR A 211 12.12 1.17 -10.81
C THR A 211 13.59 0.96 -11.16
N MET A 212 13.88 1.10 -12.46
CA MET A 212 15.24 0.99 -13.02
C MET A 212 15.71 2.28 -13.69
N ILE A 213 14.77 3.13 -14.12
CA ILE A 213 15.07 4.18 -15.10
C ILE A 213 15.97 5.29 -14.54
N LEU A 214 15.87 5.65 -13.26
CA LEU A 214 16.67 6.76 -12.72
C LEU A 214 18.17 6.40 -12.68
N GLU A 215 18.52 5.26 -12.07
CA GLU A 215 19.90 4.81 -11.92
C GLU A 215 20.51 4.43 -13.27
N MET A 216 19.75 3.72 -14.12
CA MET A 216 20.24 3.30 -15.43
C MET A 216 20.41 4.49 -16.40
N ALA A 217 19.55 5.52 -16.30
CA ALA A 217 19.74 6.75 -17.05
C ALA A 217 20.94 7.55 -16.54
N ALA A 218 21.08 7.71 -15.23
CA ALA A 218 22.24 8.37 -14.63
C ALA A 218 23.54 7.66 -15.02
N LEU A 219 23.59 6.32 -14.94
CA LEU A 219 24.75 5.54 -15.36
C LEU A 219 25.08 5.77 -16.84
N SER A 220 24.08 5.81 -17.73
CA SER A 220 24.30 6.03 -19.16
C SER A 220 24.86 7.42 -19.45
N ARG A 221 24.32 8.45 -18.79
CA ARG A 221 24.74 9.84 -18.99
C ARG A 221 26.14 10.10 -18.43
N LEU A 222 26.47 9.50 -17.28
CA LEU A 222 27.79 9.63 -16.65
C LEU A 222 28.88 8.82 -17.38
N THR A 223 28.56 7.64 -17.92
CA THR A 223 29.54 6.79 -18.65
C THR A 223 29.61 7.09 -20.14
N GLY A 224 28.56 7.67 -20.71
CA GLY A 224 28.38 7.84 -22.16
C GLY A 224 27.89 6.59 -22.89
N ASP A 225 27.64 5.47 -22.21
CA ASP A 225 27.09 4.24 -22.81
C ASP A 225 25.55 4.24 -22.71
N PRO A 226 24.79 4.42 -23.81
CA PRO A 226 23.35 4.60 -23.75
C PRO A 226 22.58 3.30 -23.51
N ILE A 227 23.25 2.14 -23.43
CA ILE A 227 22.59 0.84 -23.34
C ILE A 227 21.72 0.70 -22.09
N PHE A 228 22.15 1.26 -20.95
CA PHE A 228 21.44 1.10 -19.68
C PHE A 228 20.11 1.86 -19.72
N GLU A 229 20.15 3.13 -20.12
CA GLU A 229 18.99 4.01 -20.28
C GLU A 229 18.00 3.41 -21.28
N GLN A 230 18.48 2.97 -22.45
CA GLN A 230 17.63 2.36 -23.48
C GLN A 230 16.87 1.12 -22.99
N LYS A 231 17.54 0.25 -22.20
CA LYS A 231 16.92 -0.95 -21.65
C LYS A 231 15.84 -0.61 -20.62
N ALA A 232 16.12 0.34 -19.73
CA ALA A 232 15.15 0.79 -18.74
C ALA A 232 13.95 1.52 -19.37
N HIS A 233 14.16 2.38 -20.37
CA HIS A 233 13.07 3.02 -21.14
C HIS A 233 12.16 1.97 -21.78
N ARG A 234 12.74 0.95 -22.42
CA ARG A 234 11.97 -0.12 -23.05
C ARG A 234 11.09 -0.88 -22.05
N ALA A 235 11.58 -1.13 -20.84
CA ALA A 235 10.78 -1.75 -19.77
C ALA A 235 9.60 -0.84 -19.37
N MET A 236 9.85 0.46 -19.15
CA MET A 236 8.80 1.44 -18.85
C MET A 236 7.75 1.58 -19.96
N ASP A 237 8.19 1.60 -21.22
CA ASP A 237 7.30 1.64 -22.38
C ASP A 237 6.42 0.39 -22.45
N ARG A 238 7.01 -0.77 -22.17
CA ARG A 238 6.26 -2.03 -22.18
C ARG A 238 5.22 -2.07 -21.06
N LEU A 239 5.58 -1.67 -19.84
CA LEU A 239 4.64 -1.55 -18.70
C LEU A 239 3.47 -0.60 -19.03
N TRP A 240 3.77 0.55 -19.62
CA TRP A 240 2.74 1.49 -20.06
C TRP A 240 1.76 0.88 -21.07
N MET A 241 2.26 0.09 -22.04
CA MET A 241 1.43 -0.51 -23.09
C MET A 241 0.45 -1.59 -22.58
N ILE A 242 0.83 -2.31 -21.53
CA ILE A 242 0.07 -3.46 -21.00
C ILE A 242 -0.81 -3.12 -19.80
N ARG A 243 -0.79 -1.87 -19.33
CA ARG A 243 -1.75 -1.37 -18.34
C ARG A 243 -3.20 -1.65 -18.79
N HIS A 244 -4.12 -1.71 -17.83
CA HIS A 244 -5.52 -1.90 -18.20
C HIS A 244 -6.08 -0.64 -18.91
N ARG A 245 -6.50 -0.76 -20.18
CA ARG A 245 -6.84 0.41 -21.02
C ARG A 245 -8.01 1.26 -20.53
N THR A 246 -8.95 0.67 -19.80
CA THR A 246 -10.17 1.37 -19.35
C THR A 246 -10.01 2.03 -17.99
N SER A 247 -9.27 1.40 -17.09
CA SER A 247 -9.05 1.91 -15.73
C SER A 247 -7.72 2.65 -15.60
N ASP A 248 -6.79 2.47 -16.54
CA ASP A 248 -5.39 2.93 -16.48
C ASP A 248 -4.62 2.41 -15.26
N LEU A 249 -5.12 1.36 -14.60
CA LEU A 249 -4.47 0.71 -13.46
C LEU A 249 -3.45 -0.36 -13.90
N MET A 250 -2.48 -0.61 -13.03
CA MET A 250 -1.44 -1.63 -13.18
C MET A 250 -1.74 -2.83 -12.26
N GLY A 251 -1.38 -4.03 -12.68
CA GLY A 251 -1.35 -5.18 -11.77
C GLY A 251 -0.09 -5.16 -10.90
N THR A 252 0.01 -6.09 -9.96
CA THR A 252 1.18 -6.20 -9.06
C THR A 252 2.27 -7.11 -9.62
N VAL A 253 1.89 -8.21 -10.25
CA VAL A 253 2.84 -9.24 -10.76
C VAL A 253 2.55 -9.55 -12.21
N ILE A 254 3.61 -9.62 -13.01
CA ILE A 254 3.58 -9.77 -14.45
C ILE A 254 4.49 -10.90 -14.93
N ASN A 255 4.03 -11.63 -15.95
CA ASN A 255 4.87 -12.56 -16.69
C ASN A 255 5.76 -11.80 -17.71
N ILE A 256 7.07 -11.94 -17.58
CA ILE A 256 8.06 -11.18 -18.38
C ILE A 256 8.16 -11.63 -19.85
N HIS A 257 7.62 -12.79 -20.21
CA HIS A 257 7.65 -13.31 -21.58
C HIS A 257 6.33 -13.06 -22.32
N SER A 258 5.19 -13.32 -21.68
CA SER A 258 3.88 -13.07 -22.30
C SER A 258 3.42 -11.62 -22.14
N GLY A 259 3.84 -10.95 -21.06
CA GLY A 259 3.32 -9.64 -20.67
C GLY A 259 1.95 -9.70 -19.99
N ASP A 260 1.47 -10.90 -19.62
CA ASP A 260 0.21 -11.07 -18.92
C ASP A 260 0.33 -10.77 -17.43
N TRP A 261 -0.69 -10.13 -16.89
CA TRP A 261 -0.82 -9.89 -15.45
C TRP A 261 -1.18 -11.19 -14.72
N VAL A 262 -0.26 -11.69 -13.90
CA VAL A 262 -0.44 -12.85 -13.02
C VAL A 262 -1.29 -12.43 -11.81
N ARG A 263 -0.86 -11.36 -11.12
CA ARG A 263 -1.63 -10.75 -10.03
C ARG A 263 -2.20 -9.41 -10.48
N LYS A 264 -3.53 -9.35 -10.52
CA LYS A 264 -4.32 -8.22 -11.06
C LYS A 264 -4.80 -7.25 -9.98
N ASP A 265 -4.25 -7.38 -8.77
CA ASP A 265 -4.45 -6.44 -7.68
C ASP A 265 -3.71 -5.15 -8.01
N SER A 266 -4.33 -4.01 -7.70
CA SER A 266 -3.81 -2.68 -7.98
C SER A 266 -4.01 -1.80 -6.77
N GLY A 267 -2.93 -1.24 -6.26
CA GLY A 267 -2.89 -0.31 -5.15
C GLY A 267 -1.70 0.63 -5.31
N VAL A 268 -1.43 1.42 -4.28
CA VAL A 268 -0.24 2.27 -4.22
C VAL A 268 0.88 1.66 -3.37
N GLY A 269 0.61 0.58 -2.63
CA GLY A 269 1.59 -0.06 -1.76
C GLY A 269 2.47 -1.11 -2.46
N ALA A 270 2.95 -2.06 -1.65
CA ALA A 270 3.97 -3.04 -2.00
C ALA A 270 3.79 -3.70 -3.38
N GLY A 271 4.83 -3.58 -4.21
CA GLY A 271 4.96 -4.23 -5.52
C GLY A 271 4.52 -3.39 -6.71
N ILE A 272 4.02 -2.16 -6.48
CA ILE A 272 3.68 -1.18 -7.52
C ILE A 272 4.18 0.22 -7.17
N ASP A 273 4.07 0.63 -5.90
CA ASP A 273 4.69 1.82 -5.29
C ASP A 273 5.69 2.61 -6.16
N SER A 274 6.95 2.16 -6.22
CA SER A 274 8.08 2.89 -6.80
C SER A 274 8.03 2.99 -8.34
N TYR A 275 7.14 2.25 -9.01
CA TYR A 275 6.86 2.48 -10.44
C TYR A 275 6.16 3.82 -10.65
N TYR A 276 5.19 4.16 -9.79
CA TYR A 276 4.52 5.46 -9.87
C TYR A 276 5.48 6.58 -9.52
N GLU A 277 6.31 6.37 -8.51
CA GLU A 277 7.36 7.30 -8.11
C GLU A 277 8.30 7.62 -9.28
N TYR A 278 8.81 6.58 -9.96
CA TYR A 278 9.73 6.74 -11.08
C TYR A 278 9.05 7.32 -12.33
N CYS A 279 7.74 7.16 -12.49
CA CYS A 279 7.02 7.88 -13.55
C CYS A 279 7.07 9.40 -13.32
N LEU A 280 7.01 9.90 -12.09
CA LEU A 280 7.13 11.34 -11.84
C LEU A 280 8.61 11.78 -11.80
N LYS A 281 9.44 11.06 -11.03
CA LYS A 281 10.84 11.43 -10.84
C LYS A 281 11.67 11.31 -12.12
N ALA A 282 11.31 10.43 -13.06
CA ALA A 282 11.98 10.38 -14.37
C ALA A 282 11.65 11.60 -15.24
N TYR A 283 10.46 12.18 -15.12
CA TYR A 283 10.17 13.47 -15.76
C TYR A 283 11.05 14.57 -15.15
N ILE A 284 11.15 14.62 -13.83
CA ILE A 284 11.98 15.61 -13.11
C ILE A 284 13.46 15.48 -13.50
N LEU A 285 14.00 14.26 -13.53
CA LEU A 285 15.42 14.02 -13.82
C LEU A 285 15.78 14.15 -15.30
N LEU A 286 14.92 13.64 -16.19
CA LEU A 286 15.26 13.50 -17.62
C LEU A 286 14.62 14.57 -18.51
N GLY A 287 13.63 15.31 -18.00
CA GLY A 287 12.86 16.30 -18.76
C GLY A 287 11.91 15.72 -19.81
N ASP A 288 11.66 14.40 -19.79
CA ASP A 288 10.85 13.72 -20.81
C ASP A 288 9.35 13.73 -20.45
N GLU A 289 8.59 14.57 -21.14
CA GLU A 289 7.14 14.78 -20.92
C GLU A 289 6.31 13.50 -20.99
N LYS A 290 6.80 12.44 -21.67
CA LYS A 290 6.07 11.17 -21.73
C LYS A 290 5.85 10.59 -20.34
N TYR A 291 6.80 10.79 -19.42
CA TYR A 291 6.72 10.28 -18.06
C TYR A 291 5.70 11.04 -17.22
N LEU A 292 5.65 12.37 -17.34
CA LEU A 292 4.61 13.18 -16.72
C LEU A 292 3.21 12.80 -17.21
N ALA A 293 3.05 12.57 -18.51
CA ALA A 293 1.78 12.14 -19.08
C ALA A 293 1.34 10.76 -18.54
N ARG A 294 2.28 9.81 -18.41
CA ARG A 294 2.03 8.48 -17.82
C ARG A 294 1.63 8.60 -16.35
N PHE A 295 2.41 9.34 -15.58
CA PHE A 295 2.16 9.58 -14.17
C PHE A 295 0.79 10.21 -13.95
N THR A 296 0.48 11.30 -14.67
CA THR A 296 -0.81 12.00 -14.57
C THR A 296 -1.99 11.06 -14.85
N ARG A 297 -1.84 10.17 -15.84
CA ARG A 297 -2.89 9.18 -16.16
C ARG A 297 -3.09 8.18 -15.03
N HIS A 298 -2.01 7.64 -14.48
CA HIS A 298 -2.05 6.72 -13.35
C HIS A 298 -2.55 7.40 -12.08
N TYR A 299 -2.10 8.61 -11.78
CA TYR A 299 -2.52 9.41 -10.63
C TYR A 299 -4.04 9.60 -10.63
N ASN A 300 -4.60 10.06 -11.75
CA ASN A 300 -6.05 10.23 -11.90
C ASN A 300 -6.81 8.92 -11.69
N ALA A 301 -6.27 7.79 -12.16
CA ALA A 301 -6.87 6.47 -11.94
C ALA A 301 -6.83 6.04 -10.47
N VAL A 302 -5.68 6.23 -9.81
CA VAL A 302 -5.50 5.94 -8.38
C VAL A 302 -6.46 6.78 -7.55
N MET A 303 -6.50 8.10 -7.78
CA MET A 303 -7.39 9.01 -7.05
C MET A 303 -8.87 8.70 -7.29
N LYS A 304 -9.23 8.16 -8.46
CA LYS A 304 -10.61 7.79 -8.79
C LYS A 304 -11.05 6.46 -8.18
N TYR A 305 -10.19 5.45 -8.16
CA TYR A 305 -10.59 4.06 -7.87
C TYR A 305 -10.04 3.52 -6.54
N ILE A 306 -8.84 3.94 -6.15
CA ILE A 306 -8.10 3.44 -4.98
C ILE A 306 -8.28 4.39 -3.79
N SER A 307 -8.18 5.70 -4.04
CA SER A 307 -8.32 6.71 -2.99
C SER A 307 -9.77 6.86 -2.56
N ARG A 308 -10.01 6.64 -1.26
CA ARG A 308 -11.25 6.94 -0.55
C ARG A 308 -10.87 7.69 0.74
N PRO A 309 -10.61 9.00 0.67
CA PRO A 309 -9.96 9.73 1.75
C PRO A 309 -10.59 9.47 3.12
N PRO A 310 -9.78 9.20 4.16
CA PRO A 310 -8.31 9.19 4.17
C PRO A 310 -7.67 7.82 3.82
N VAL A 311 -8.45 6.83 3.37
CA VAL A 311 -8.04 5.43 3.19
C VAL A 311 -7.68 5.13 1.72
N MET A 312 -6.64 4.32 1.48
CA MET A 312 -6.23 3.88 0.15
C MET A 312 -6.20 2.35 0.04
N LEU A 313 -7.31 1.74 -0.38
CA LEU A 313 -7.43 0.27 -0.46
C LEU A 313 -7.19 -0.24 -1.88
N ALA A 314 -6.48 -1.37 -1.97
CA ALA A 314 -6.22 -2.01 -3.25
C ALA A 314 -7.52 -2.55 -3.88
N VAL A 315 -7.61 -2.44 -5.20
CA VAL A 315 -8.74 -2.87 -6.03
C VAL A 315 -8.28 -3.83 -7.13
N HIS A 316 -9.21 -4.49 -7.79
CA HIS A 316 -8.86 -5.26 -8.99
C HIS A 316 -8.71 -4.34 -10.21
N MET A 317 -7.61 -4.44 -10.96
CA MET A 317 -7.32 -3.55 -12.09
C MET A 317 -8.41 -3.56 -13.18
N HIS A 318 -9.07 -4.70 -13.39
CA HIS A 318 -10.09 -4.93 -14.42
C HIS A 318 -11.52 -4.67 -13.91
N ARG A 319 -11.72 -4.63 -12.60
CA ARG A 319 -13.00 -4.34 -11.91
C ARG A 319 -12.69 -3.41 -10.75
N PRO A 320 -12.36 -2.13 -11.02
CA PRO A 320 -11.83 -1.22 -10.01
C PRO A 320 -12.83 -0.84 -8.91
N HIS A 321 -14.11 -1.22 -9.05
CA HIS A 321 -15.12 -1.05 -8.01
C HIS A 321 -15.06 -2.14 -6.94
N LEU A 322 -14.39 -3.26 -7.22
CA LEU A 322 -14.20 -4.36 -6.27
C LEU A 322 -12.86 -4.21 -5.56
N GLN A 323 -12.91 -4.18 -4.23
CA GLN A 323 -11.73 -4.23 -3.40
C GLN A 323 -11.06 -5.60 -3.56
N SER A 324 -9.74 -5.58 -3.70
CA SER A 324 -8.90 -6.77 -3.77
C SER A 324 -8.31 -7.11 -2.40
N ARG A 325 -8.00 -6.08 -1.59
CA ARG A 325 -7.49 -6.22 -0.22
C ARG A 325 -8.31 -5.36 0.73
N ASN A 326 -8.43 -5.83 1.97
CA ASN A 326 -9.10 -5.14 3.08
C ASN A 326 -8.12 -4.45 4.05
N PHE A 327 -6.83 -4.39 3.68
CA PHE A 327 -5.77 -3.75 4.45
C PHE A 327 -4.91 -2.84 3.56
N MET A 328 -4.18 -1.97 4.23
CA MET A 328 -3.17 -1.05 3.74
C MET A 328 -1.81 -1.51 4.25
N ASP A 329 -0.80 -1.57 3.40
CA ASP A 329 0.59 -1.82 3.83
C ASP A 329 1.31 -0.51 4.18
N ALA A 330 2.32 -0.60 5.05
CA ALA A 330 3.07 0.56 5.53
C ALA A 330 3.82 1.30 4.41
N LEU A 331 4.20 0.59 3.33
CA LEU A 331 4.97 1.15 2.22
C LEU A 331 4.19 2.24 1.49
N LEU A 332 2.85 2.23 1.53
CA LEU A 332 2.03 3.32 0.95
C LEU A 332 2.34 4.71 1.53
N ALA A 333 3.02 4.77 2.68
CA ALA A 333 3.36 6.02 3.35
C ALA A 333 4.28 6.94 2.55
N PHE A 334 4.86 6.52 1.42
CA PHE A 334 5.60 7.39 0.48
C PHE A 334 4.66 8.26 -0.38
N TRP A 335 3.40 7.82 -0.58
CA TRP A 335 2.46 8.44 -1.51
C TRP A 335 2.18 9.92 -1.22
N PRO A 336 2.02 10.37 0.04
CA PRO A 336 1.89 11.79 0.35
C PRO A 336 3.10 12.62 -0.12
N GLY A 337 4.32 12.11 0.02
CA GLY A 337 5.53 12.76 -0.50
C GLY A 337 5.48 12.92 -2.01
N LEU A 338 5.02 11.90 -2.72
CA LEU A 338 4.81 11.96 -4.17
C LEU A 338 3.73 12.96 -4.59
N GLN A 339 2.64 13.05 -3.82
CA GLN A 339 1.59 14.06 -4.01
C GLN A 339 2.11 15.48 -3.82
N VAL A 340 2.97 15.71 -2.83
CA VAL A 340 3.65 16.99 -2.63
C VAL A 340 4.53 17.34 -3.83
N LEU A 341 5.30 16.40 -4.37
CA LEU A 341 6.12 16.62 -5.57
C LEU A 341 5.28 16.99 -6.81
N LEU A 342 4.06 16.46 -6.93
CA LEU A 342 3.10 16.85 -7.97
C LEU A 342 2.50 18.25 -7.72
N GLY A 343 2.51 18.73 -6.47
CA GLY A 343 1.84 19.96 -6.04
C GLY A 343 0.44 19.75 -5.45
N ASP A 344 -0.01 18.49 -5.26
CA ASP A 344 -1.31 18.15 -4.68
C ASP A 344 -1.22 17.97 -3.15
N VAL A 345 -1.02 19.09 -2.45
CA VAL A 345 -0.67 19.09 -1.01
C VAL A 345 -1.85 18.68 -0.11
N ARG A 346 -3.10 18.99 -0.49
CA ARG A 346 -4.26 18.75 0.41
C ARG A 346 -4.49 17.24 0.68
N PRO A 347 -4.63 16.37 -0.34
CA PRO A 347 -4.78 14.93 -0.11
C PRO A 347 -3.56 14.30 0.58
N ALA A 348 -2.37 14.87 0.36
CA ALA A 348 -1.15 14.46 1.04
C ALA A 348 -1.26 14.67 2.54
N VAL A 349 -1.73 15.85 2.97
CA VAL A 349 -1.98 16.16 4.39
C VAL A 349 -3.02 15.21 4.99
N GLU A 350 -4.11 14.91 4.27
CA GLU A 350 -5.18 14.02 4.76
C GLU A 350 -4.68 12.58 5.01
N THR A 351 -3.92 12.04 4.05
CA THR A 351 -3.38 10.68 4.12
C THR A 351 -2.27 10.58 5.18
N HIS A 352 -1.37 11.58 5.23
CA HIS A 352 -0.30 11.64 6.23
C HIS A 352 -0.85 11.74 7.66
N GLU A 353 -1.88 12.55 7.90
CA GLU A 353 -2.51 12.66 9.21
C GLU A 353 -3.12 11.33 9.66
N MET A 354 -3.75 10.56 8.75
CA MET A 354 -4.23 9.21 9.07
C MET A 354 -3.09 8.27 9.44
N LEU A 355 -1.97 8.30 8.71
CA LEU A 355 -0.78 7.50 9.03
C LEU A 355 -0.19 7.89 10.39
N TYR A 356 -0.16 9.19 10.70
CA TYR A 356 0.30 9.67 12.00
C TYR A 356 -0.60 9.16 13.13
N GLN A 357 -1.91 9.10 12.92
CA GLN A 357 -2.85 8.52 13.89
C GLN A 357 -2.61 7.02 14.12
N VAL A 358 -2.31 6.26 13.06
CA VAL A 358 -1.92 4.85 13.18
C VAL A 358 -0.66 4.71 14.04
N MET A 359 0.35 5.54 13.77
CA MET A 359 1.59 5.57 14.56
C MET A 359 1.33 5.96 16.02
N GLN A 360 0.53 7.00 16.29
CA GLN A 360 0.20 7.41 17.66
C GLN A 360 -0.51 6.30 18.44
N ARG A 361 -1.36 5.52 17.76
CA ARG A 361 -2.08 4.40 18.37
C ARG A 361 -1.19 3.20 18.67
N HIS A 362 -0.30 2.84 17.75
CA HIS A 362 0.48 1.59 17.81
C HIS A 362 1.98 1.81 18.07
N THR A 363 2.39 3.05 18.40
CA THR A 363 3.79 3.51 18.52
C THR A 363 4.55 3.59 17.20
N PHE A 364 4.39 2.59 16.33
CA PHE A 364 4.89 2.57 14.96
C PHE A 364 3.77 2.23 13.99
N ILE A 365 3.97 2.57 12.71
CA ILE A 365 3.07 2.09 11.66
C ILE A 365 3.35 0.59 11.46
N PRO A 366 2.37 -0.31 11.72
CA PRO A 366 2.52 -1.74 11.46
C PRO A 366 2.65 -1.98 9.95
N GLU A 367 3.37 -3.03 9.56
CA GLU A 367 3.62 -3.42 8.17
C GLU A 367 2.34 -3.53 7.35
N ALA A 368 1.23 -3.91 7.99
CA ALA A 368 -0.11 -3.70 7.44
C ALA A 368 -1.14 -3.36 8.51
N PHE A 369 -2.14 -2.55 8.14
CA PHE A 369 -3.28 -2.18 8.97
C PHE A 369 -4.59 -2.12 8.18
N THR A 370 -5.70 -2.36 8.86
CA THR A 370 -7.05 -2.31 8.28
C THR A 370 -7.60 -0.89 8.23
N SER A 371 -8.71 -0.67 7.51
CA SER A 371 -9.35 0.64 7.36
C SER A 371 -9.85 1.27 8.67
N ASP A 372 -10.07 0.47 9.71
CA ASP A 372 -10.37 0.90 11.07
C ASP A 372 -9.10 1.09 11.94
N LEU A 373 -7.95 1.21 11.29
CA LEU A 373 -6.64 1.49 11.89
C LEU A 373 -6.20 0.42 12.90
N GLN A 374 -6.61 -0.85 12.74
CA GLN A 374 -6.09 -1.97 13.52
C GLN A 374 -4.89 -2.62 12.85
N VAL A 375 -4.02 -3.21 13.65
CA VAL A 375 -2.87 -4.00 13.17
C VAL A 375 -3.38 -5.23 12.42
N HIS A 376 -3.01 -5.34 11.14
CA HIS A 376 -3.17 -6.55 10.33
C HIS A 376 -1.90 -7.40 10.41
N TRP A 377 -0.74 -6.81 10.09
CA TRP A 377 0.59 -7.41 10.23
C TRP A 377 1.46 -6.54 11.13
N GLY A 378 1.91 -7.10 12.26
CA GLY A 378 2.51 -6.32 13.33
C GLY A 378 3.95 -5.92 13.12
N GLN A 379 4.65 -6.41 12.10
CA GLN A 379 6.06 -6.10 11.90
C GLN A 379 6.30 -4.60 11.69
N HIS A 380 7.47 -4.10 12.05
CA HIS A 380 7.95 -2.78 11.68
C HIS A 380 9.48 -2.84 11.52
N PRO A 381 10.00 -3.03 10.30
CA PRO A 381 11.44 -3.13 10.03
C PRO A 381 12.13 -1.76 9.95
N LEU A 382 11.66 -0.76 10.71
CA LEU A 382 12.23 0.60 10.74
C LEU A 382 12.07 1.37 9.40
N ARG A 383 10.93 1.14 8.75
CA ARG A 383 10.45 1.70 7.47
C ARG A 383 10.62 3.24 7.36
N PRO A 384 11.21 3.77 6.27
CA PRO A 384 11.47 5.20 6.08
C PRO A 384 10.31 6.01 5.47
N GLU A 385 9.35 5.37 4.81
CA GLU A 385 8.40 6.01 3.88
C GLU A 385 7.54 7.10 4.56
N PHE A 386 7.18 6.89 5.84
CA PHE A 386 6.45 7.90 6.61
C PHE A 386 7.30 9.15 6.89
N LEU A 387 8.60 8.98 7.14
CA LEU A 387 9.54 10.09 7.35
C LEU A 387 9.85 10.82 6.04
N GLU A 388 9.95 10.12 4.92
CA GLU A 388 10.07 10.72 3.58
C GLU A 388 8.91 11.71 3.34
N SER A 389 7.67 11.24 3.50
CA SER A 389 6.49 12.09 3.35
C SER A 389 6.45 13.24 4.34
N THR A 390 6.86 13.00 5.59
CA THR A 390 6.97 14.05 6.62
C THR A 390 7.96 15.15 6.21
N TYR A 391 9.10 14.75 5.63
CA TYR A 391 10.12 15.66 5.12
C TYR A 391 9.58 16.52 3.97
N PHE A 392 8.98 15.91 2.94
CA PHE A 392 8.43 16.67 1.81
C PHE A 392 7.30 17.60 2.22
N LEU A 393 6.38 17.16 3.08
CA LEU A 393 5.31 18.02 3.60
C LEU A 393 5.86 19.21 4.37
N HIS A 394 6.85 19.01 5.25
CA HIS A 394 7.50 20.11 5.95
C HIS A 394 8.16 21.10 4.99
N ARG A 395 8.89 20.62 3.97
CA ARG A 395 9.52 21.49 2.97
C ARG A 395 8.50 22.31 2.19
N ALA A 396 7.37 21.72 1.82
CA ALA A 396 6.34 22.38 1.03
C ALA A 396 5.50 23.39 1.83
N THR A 397 5.20 23.10 3.10
CA THR A 397 4.27 23.94 3.88
C THR A 397 4.96 24.83 4.93
N GLY A 398 6.20 24.53 5.31
CA GLY A 398 6.89 25.20 6.42
C GLY A 398 6.19 25.03 7.77
N ASP A 399 5.39 23.97 7.93
CA ASP A 399 4.54 23.76 9.10
C ASP A 399 5.26 22.93 10.16
N ASP A 400 5.54 23.56 11.30
CA ASP A 400 6.23 22.96 12.44
C ASP A 400 5.53 21.71 13.00
N HIS A 401 4.25 21.48 12.68
CA HIS A 401 3.59 20.22 13.01
C HIS A 401 4.41 19.00 12.55
N TYR A 402 4.97 19.04 11.33
CA TYR A 402 5.78 17.93 10.80
C TYR A 402 7.12 17.77 11.52
N LEU A 403 7.70 18.85 12.06
CA LEU A 403 8.86 18.76 12.94
C LEU A 403 8.51 18.04 14.24
N HIS A 404 7.32 18.30 14.81
CA HIS A 404 6.83 17.60 15.99
C HIS A 404 6.52 16.13 15.71
N VAL A 405 5.97 15.81 14.52
CA VAL A 405 5.80 14.42 14.06
C VAL A 405 7.15 13.71 13.99
N GLY A 406 8.14 14.32 13.32
CA GLY A 406 9.50 13.79 13.25
C GLY A 406 10.13 13.60 14.63
N LYS A 407 9.91 14.53 15.56
CA LYS A 407 10.37 14.41 16.95
C LYS A 407 9.74 13.19 17.64
N SER A 408 8.44 12.95 17.44
CA SER A 408 7.76 11.77 17.96
C SER A 408 8.33 10.47 17.39
N VAL A 409 8.61 10.42 16.08
CA VAL A 409 9.23 9.25 15.43
C VAL A 409 10.63 8.99 15.98
N LEU A 410 11.47 10.04 16.06
CA LEU A 410 12.81 9.98 16.61
C LEU A 410 12.81 9.42 18.03
N ARG A 411 11.90 9.91 18.89
CA ARG A 411 11.77 9.44 20.27
C ARG A 411 11.31 8.00 20.35
N ALA A 412 10.35 7.59 19.51
CA ALA A 412 9.90 6.21 19.45
C ALA A 412 11.03 5.25 19.07
N LEU A 413 11.83 5.58 18.05
CA LEU A 413 13.00 4.79 17.64
C LEU A 413 14.03 4.68 18.77
N GLN A 414 14.41 5.81 19.37
CA GLN A 414 15.37 5.83 20.49
C GLN A 414 14.92 5.00 21.70
N GLN A 415 13.62 5.01 22.01
CA GLN A 415 13.08 4.33 23.19
C GLN A 415 12.80 2.85 22.95
N HIS A 416 12.38 2.46 21.74
CA HIS A 416 11.82 1.14 21.49
C HIS A 416 12.64 0.27 20.57
N THR A 417 13.55 0.81 19.76
CA THR A 417 14.29 0.02 18.76
C THR A 417 15.81 0.07 18.95
N ARG A 418 16.32 1.03 19.73
CA ARG A 418 17.74 1.12 20.07
C ARG A 418 18.19 -0.08 20.92
N VAL A 419 19.23 -0.77 20.48
CA VAL A 419 19.89 -1.90 21.17
C VAL A 419 21.40 -1.66 21.23
N PRO A 420 22.20 -2.45 21.99
CA PRO A 420 23.63 -2.18 22.15
C PRO A 420 24.42 -2.10 20.84
N CYS A 421 24.09 -2.94 19.85
CA CYS A 421 24.78 -2.99 18.56
C CYS A 421 23.89 -2.46 17.42
N GLY A 422 23.37 -1.25 17.54
CA GLY A 422 22.55 -0.59 16.51
C GLY A 422 21.06 -0.50 16.85
N TYR A 423 20.19 -0.71 15.86
CA TYR A 423 18.72 -0.66 16.01
C TYR A 423 18.08 -1.93 15.49
N ALA A 424 17.25 -2.56 16.30
CA ALA A 424 16.54 -3.78 15.96
C ALA A 424 15.15 -3.49 15.38
N ALA A 425 14.80 -4.17 14.29
CA ALA A 425 13.44 -4.24 13.79
C ALA A 425 12.46 -4.73 14.88
N VAL A 426 11.21 -4.29 14.79
CA VAL A 426 10.15 -4.74 15.68
C VAL A 426 9.38 -5.86 14.98
N ASN A 427 9.37 -7.05 15.56
CA ASN A 427 8.65 -8.21 15.03
C ASN A 427 7.12 -8.05 15.15
N ASP A 428 6.64 -7.43 16.23
CA ASP A 428 5.22 -7.12 16.39
C ASP A 428 5.03 -5.86 17.26
N VAL A 429 4.47 -4.79 16.69
CA VAL A 429 4.22 -3.50 17.37
C VAL A 429 3.34 -3.63 18.62
N ARG A 430 2.51 -4.67 18.72
CA ARG A 430 1.66 -4.93 19.89
C ARG A 430 2.45 -5.46 21.07
N THR A 431 3.44 -6.31 20.81
CA THR A 431 4.29 -6.92 21.84
C THR A 431 5.60 -6.17 22.04
N ARG A 432 6.02 -5.40 21.03
CA ARG A 432 7.32 -4.73 20.92
C ARG A 432 8.50 -5.70 21.00
N ALA A 433 8.28 -6.96 20.63
CA ALA A 433 9.36 -7.93 20.50
C ALA A 433 10.30 -7.52 19.37
N HIS A 434 11.61 -7.65 19.59
CA HIS A 434 12.62 -7.35 18.57
C HIS A 434 12.87 -8.54 17.66
N GLU A 435 13.21 -8.23 16.41
CA GLU A 435 13.81 -9.15 15.43
C GLU A 435 15.29 -8.78 15.27
N ASP A 436 16.16 -9.79 15.14
CA ASP A 436 17.61 -9.59 14.97
C ASP A 436 17.95 -9.15 13.54
N ARG A 437 17.45 -7.98 13.15
CA ARG A 437 17.50 -7.44 11.80
C ARG A 437 17.66 -5.92 11.84
N MET A 438 18.61 -5.42 11.05
CA MET A 438 18.74 -4.01 10.69
C MET A 438 19.06 -3.93 9.19
N ASP A 439 18.07 -3.55 8.38
CA ASP A 439 18.24 -3.41 6.94
C ASP A 439 19.08 -2.17 6.60
N SER A 440 19.73 -2.18 5.43
CA SER A 440 20.65 -1.10 4.99
C SER A 440 19.96 0.27 4.86
N PHE A 441 18.72 0.30 4.40
CA PHE A 441 17.90 1.53 4.25
C PHE A 441 17.71 2.31 5.56
N VAL A 442 17.90 1.68 6.72
CA VAL A 442 17.80 2.40 8.00
C VAL A 442 18.85 3.50 8.08
N LEU A 443 20.06 3.23 7.57
CA LEU A 443 21.13 4.21 7.46
C LEU A 443 20.93 5.13 6.25
N ALA A 444 20.56 4.58 5.09
CA ALA A 444 20.43 5.33 3.85
C ALA A 444 19.22 6.26 3.81
N GLU A 445 18.14 5.93 4.50
CA GLU A 445 16.86 6.64 4.40
C GLU A 445 16.37 7.13 5.76
N THR A 446 16.05 6.25 6.69
CA THR A 446 15.35 6.59 7.95
C THR A 446 16.09 7.68 8.73
N PHE A 447 17.40 7.51 8.95
CA PHE A 447 18.20 8.51 9.67
C PHE A 447 18.57 9.71 8.79
N LYS A 448 18.71 9.53 7.47
CA LYS A 448 18.95 10.61 6.51
C LYS A 448 17.76 11.59 6.50
N TYR A 449 16.53 11.10 6.36
CA TYR A 449 15.31 11.93 6.38
C TYR A 449 15.10 12.62 7.73
N LEU A 450 15.38 11.96 8.86
CA LEU A 450 15.34 12.62 10.18
C LEU A 450 16.36 13.76 10.27
N TYR A 451 17.59 13.53 9.84
CA TYR A 451 18.63 14.56 9.84
C TYR A 451 18.26 15.75 8.94
N MET A 452 17.76 15.46 7.73
CA MET A 452 17.33 16.48 6.77
C MET A 452 16.09 17.25 7.24
N LEU A 453 15.12 16.61 7.89
CA LEU A 453 13.91 17.24 8.43
C LEU A 453 14.26 18.32 9.47
N PHE A 454 15.21 18.03 10.36
CA PHE A 454 15.68 18.99 11.37
C PHE A 454 16.78 19.92 10.85
N GLY A 455 17.36 19.66 9.68
CA GLY A 455 18.35 20.52 9.03
C GLY A 455 17.74 21.74 8.34
N GLU A 456 18.38 22.89 8.47
CA GLU A 456 18.16 24.01 7.55
C GLU A 456 19.09 23.88 6.34
N GLU A 457 18.69 24.42 5.19
CA GLU A 457 19.46 24.30 3.95
C GLU A 457 20.90 24.85 4.07
N ARG A 458 21.05 25.95 4.82
CA ARG A 458 22.36 26.55 5.15
C ARG A 458 23.28 25.67 6.00
N ASP A 459 22.73 24.65 6.66
CA ASP A 459 23.47 23.76 7.54
C ASP A 459 23.89 22.47 6.82
N LEU A 460 23.43 22.26 5.59
CA LEU A 460 23.76 21.09 4.78
C LEU A 460 24.91 21.43 3.82
N PRO A 461 25.82 20.47 3.57
CA PRO A 461 26.96 20.70 2.70
C PRO A 461 26.60 20.71 1.21
N VAL A 462 25.37 20.29 0.88
CA VAL A 462 24.86 20.24 -0.50
C VAL A 462 23.50 20.92 -0.56
N HIS A 463 23.27 21.66 -1.65
CA HIS A 463 21.98 22.24 -1.95
C HIS A 463 21.04 21.14 -2.45
N LEU A 464 20.10 20.74 -1.61
CA LEU A 464 19.22 19.59 -1.87
C LEU A 464 18.33 19.78 -3.12
N GLU A 465 18.00 21.03 -3.46
CA GLU A 465 17.16 21.37 -4.63
C GLU A 465 17.87 21.12 -5.97
N ASP A 466 19.19 20.94 -5.97
CA ASP A 466 19.95 20.59 -7.19
C ASP A 466 19.85 19.10 -7.54
N TYR A 467 19.15 18.31 -6.71
CA TYR A 467 19.09 16.85 -6.82
C TYR A 467 17.65 16.34 -6.73
N VAL A 468 17.41 15.21 -7.39
CA VAL A 468 16.26 14.34 -7.13
C VAL A 468 16.72 13.16 -6.28
N LEU A 469 15.93 12.83 -5.25
CA LEU A 469 16.14 11.62 -4.46
C LEU A 469 15.52 10.43 -5.19
N THR A 470 16.23 9.31 -5.30
CA THR A 470 15.66 8.02 -5.75
C THR A 470 14.67 7.47 -4.70
N THR A 471 14.11 6.28 -4.95
CA THR A 471 13.25 5.58 -3.99
C THR A 471 14.02 5.09 -2.75
N GLU A 472 15.35 4.96 -2.85
CA GLU A 472 16.25 4.61 -1.73
C GLU A 472 16.97 5.86 -1.17
N ALA A 473 16.35 7.04 -1.33
CA ALA A 473 16.88 8.34 -0.91
C ALA A 473 18.30 8.69 -1.42
N HIS A 474 18.72 8.17 -2.58
CA HIS A 474 20.01 8.51 -3.19
C HIS A 474 19.93 9.75 -4.06
N PHE A 475 20.97 10.58 -4.02
CA PHE A 475 21.02 11.84 -4.76
C PHE A 475 21.45 11.63 -6.22
N LEU A 476 20.59 12.03 -7.16
CA LEU A 476 20.91 12.18 -8.58
C LEU A 476 20.76 13.64 -9.00
N PRO A 477 21.75 14.26 -9.67
CA PRO A 477 21.74 15.70 -9.91
C PRO A 477 20.83 16.04 -11.10
N LEU A 478 20.08 17.14 -10.98
CA LEU A 478 19.17 17.61 -12.03
C LEU A 478 19.91 18.07 -13.30
N SER A 479 21.22 18.35 -13.20
CA SER A 479 22.09 18.64 -14.35
C SER A 479 22.18 17.48 -15.35
N LEU A 480 21.84 16.25 -14.94
CA LEU A 480 21.73 15.13 -15.88
C LEU A 480 20.67 15.40 -16.95
N ALA A 481 19.65 16.23 -16.69
CA ALA A 481 18.62 16.59 -17.68
C ALA A 481 19.23 17.23 -18.95
N THR A 482 20.32 18.00 -18.81
CA THR A 482 20.97 18.71 -19.93
C THR A 482 22.00 17.86 -20.69
N ASP A 483 22.60 16.87 -20.02
CA ASP A 483 23.60 15.98 -20.60
C ASP A 483 22.94 14.92 -21.49
N GLY A 484 22.71 15.29 -22.75
CA GLY A 484 22.04 14.45 -23.77
C GLY A 484 21.34 15.25 -24.86
N LEU A 485 21.15 16.55 -24.66
CA LEU A 485 20.59 17.47 -25.65
C LEU A 485 21.71 18.18 -26.41
N ASN A 486 22.22 17.57 -27.49
CA ASN A 486 22.80 18.32 -28.62
C ASN A 486 21.69 19.04 -29.43
N SER A 487 20.75 19.65 -28.71
CA SER A 487 19.71 20.51 -29.24
C SER A 487 19.64 21.68 -28.29
N SER A 488 20.00 22.85 -28.80
CA SER A 488 19.83 24.14 -28.13
C SER A 488 18.34 24.39 -27.87
N LEU A 489 17.79 23.77 -26.83
CA LEU A 489 16.62 24.28 -26.14
C LEU A 489 17.15 25.18 -25.04
N ALA A 490 17.51 26.40 -25.45
CA ALA A 490 17.53 27.51 -24.54
C ALA A 490 16.09 27.66 -24.01
N LEU A 491 15.79 27.01 -22.89
CA LEU A 491 14.74 27.50 -22.01
C LEU A 491 15.22 28.87 -21.56
N ASN A 492 14.67 29.93 -22.14
CA ASN A 492 14.78 31.28 -21.60
C ASN A 492 14.06 31.27 -20.24
N ILE A 493 14.75 30.79 -19.20
CA ILE A 493 14.38 31.00 -17.79
C ILE A 493 14.95 32.36 -17.35
N ASP A 494 14.73 33.37 -18.19
CA ASP A 494 15.06 34.77 -17.92
C ASP A 494 13.95 35.66 -18.51
N GLN A 495 12.72 35.36 -18.13
CA GLN A 495 11.67 36.37 -17.93
C GLN A 495 10.90 35.96 -16.67
N PRO A 496 10.69 36.87 -15.70
CA PRO A 496 9.80 36.61 -14.58
C PRO A 496 8.37 36.61 -15.13
N HIS A 497 7.95 35.49 -15.71
CA HIS A 497 6.56 35.23 -15.97
C HIS A 497 5.90 35.07 -14.61
N GLU A 498 5.03 36.02 -14.24
CA GLU A 498 4.16 35.87 -13.08
C GLU A 498 3.50 34.49 -13.12
N ASP A 499 3.85 33.62 -12.16
CA ASP A 499 3.31 32.28 -12.02
C ASP A 499 1.79 32.35 -11.82
N LYS A 500 1.03 32.15 -12.90
CA LYS A 500 -0.45 32.10 -12.85
C LYS A 500 -0.98 31.01 -11.92
N TYR A 501 -0.18 29.98 -11.63
CA TYR A 501 -0.49 28.92 -10.66
C TYR A 501 -0.47 29.42 -9.21
N THR A 502 0.36 30.41 -8.87
CA THR A 502 0.34 31.02 -7.51
C THR A 502 -0.92 31.86 -7.27
N LYS A 503 -1.61 32.28 -8.34
CA LYS A 503 -2.80 33.15 -8.31
C LYS A 503 -4.12 32.40 -8.62
N THR A 504 -4.11 31.07 -8.76
CA THR A 504 -5.34 30.29 -8.98
C THR A 504 -5.81 29.65 -7.67
N CYS A 505 -7.07 29.87 -7.29
CA CYS A 505 -7.63 29.29 -6.07
C CYS A 505 -8.10 27.84 -6.28
N PRO A 506 -7.81 26.93 -5.33
CA PRO A 506 -6.99 27.17 -4.15
C PRO A 506 -5.50 27.17 -4.53
N SER A 507 -4.77 28.21 -4.13
CA SER A 507 -3.32 28.25 -4.30
C SER A 507 -2.67 27.49 -3.15
N THR A 508 -1.56 26.81 -3.39
CA THR A 508 -0.79 26.12 -2.33
C THR A 508 -0.38 27.07 -1.20
N TRP A 509 -0.19 28.36 -1.50
CA TRP A 509 0.11 29.41 -0.51
C TRP A 509 -1.06 29.73 0.43
N SER A 510 -2.30 29.51 -0.03
CA SER A 510 -3.52 29.71 0.77
C SER A 510 -3.93 28.48 1.59
N LEU A 511 -3.26 27.33 1.39
CA LEU A 511 -3.60 26.10 2.09
C LEU A 511 -3.05 26.13 3.53
N GLU A 512 -3.91 26.45 4.49
CA GLU A 512 -3.59 26.21 5.88
C GLU A 512 -3.67 24.70 6.16
N ALA A 513 -2.55 23.98 6.17
CA ALA A 513 -2.51 22.54 6.46
C ALA A 513 -3.21 22.19 7.80
N SER A 514 -3.18 23.11 8.76
CA SER A 514 -3.92 23.02 10.03
C SER A 514 -5.44 22.89 9.83
N SER A 515 -6.02 23.58 8.85
CA SER A 515 -7.45 23.53 8.52
C SER A 515 -7.89 22.16 7.98
N VAL A 516 -7.00 21.49 7.23
CA VAL A 516 -7.23 20.14 6.70
C VAL A 516 -7.11 19.08 7.79
N ARG A 517 -6.15 19.24 8.72
CA ARG A 517 -5.95 18.29 9.83
C ARG A 517 -7.03 18.39 10.91
N ARG A 518 -7.55 19.59 11.20
CA ARG A 518 -8.53 19.82 12.30
C ARG A 518 -9.72 18.84 12.28
N PRO A 519 -10.44 18.64 11.15
CA PRO A 519 -11.53 17.67 11.07
C PRO A 519 -11.09 16.23 11.36
N LEU A 520 -9.89 15.85 10.89
CA LEU A 520 -9.35 14.49 11.00
C LEU A 520 -8.85 14.15 12.41
N ARG A 521 -8.42 15.14 13.21
CA ARG A 521 -7.99 14.93 14.60
C ARG A 521 -9.06 14.28 15.48
N THR A 522 -10.33 14.46 15.14
CA THR A 522 -11.48 13.91 15.87
C THR A 522 -11.67 12.40 15.65
N LEU A 523 -10.97 11.79 14.70
CA LEU A 523 -11.01 10.34 14.48
C LEU A 523 -10.46 9.55 15.69
N LEU A 524 -9.62 10.17 16.53
CA LEU A 524 -9.11 9.60 17.79
C LEU A 524 -9.24 10.53 19.02
N GLY A 525 -9.98 11.64 18.91
CA GLY A 525 -10.13 12.65 19.96
C GLY A 525 -11.25 12.36 20.96
N GLY A 526 -10.96 11.53 21.97
CA GLY A 526 -11.79 11.39 23.17
C GLY A 526 -11.17 10.42 24.16
N ALA A 527 -10.55 10.96 25.21
CA ALA A 527 -10.06 10.23 26.37
C ALA A 527 -11.02 9.10 26.76
N GLY A 528 -10.51 7.87 26.83
CA GLY A 528 -11.13 6.71 27.45
C GLY A 528 -12.67 6.71 27.46
N ARG A 529 -13.32 6.59 26.30
CA ARG A 529 -14.62 5.94 26.30
C ARG A 529 -14.36 4.44 26.47
N PRO A 530 -14.99 3.75 27.45
CA PRO A 530 -15.05 2.30 27.40
C PRO A 530 -15.57 1.91 26.01
N PRO A 531 -15.22 0.72 25.48
CA PRO A 531 -15.76 0.24 24.20
C PRO A 531 -17.23 0.60 24.15
N ALA A 532 -17.64 1.35 23.13
CA ALA A 532 -18.98 1.91 23.04
C ALA A 532 -19.97 0.80 23.37
N ARG A 533 -20.57 0.87 24.56
CA ARG A 533 -21.55 -0.14 24.96
C ARG A 533 -22.67 -0.04 23.94
N PRO A 534 -23.08 -1.15 23.30
CA PRO A 534 -24.21 -1.16 22.40
C PRO A 534 -25.39 -0.51 23.11
N ARG A 535 -25.91 0.61 22.58
CA ARG A 535 -27.17 1.16 23.10
C ARG A 535 -28.27 0.17 22.70
N PRO A 536 -29.09 -0.31 23.66
CA PRO A 536 -30.17 -1.25 23.36
C PRO A 536 -31.20 -0.64 22.41
N LEU A 537 -31.74 -1.48 21.54
CA LEU A 537 -32.85 -1.21 20.62
C LEU A 537 -34.18 -1.07 21.38
N THR A 538 -34.25 -0.05 22.23
CA THR A 538 -35.42 0.31 23.04
C THR A 538 -35.86 1.75 22.80
N ASP A 539 -35.21 2.46 21.87
CA ASP A 539 -35.59 3.82 21.51
C ASP A 539 -36.81 3.77 20.56
N PRO A 540 -37.98 4.29 20.98
CA PRO A 540 -39.19 4.31 20.16
C PRO A 540 -39.00 5.00 18.80
N ARG A 541 -38.01 5.90 18.69
CA ARG A 541 -37.72 6.69 17.48
C ARG A 541 -37.23 5.83 16.31
N GLN A 542 -36.50 4.75 16.59
CA GLN A 542 -35.96 3.86 15.55
C GLN A 542 -37.03 2.94 14.96
N LEU A 543 -37.99 2.50 15.80
CA LEU A 543 -39.16 1.75 15.34
C LEU A 543 -40.12 2.64 14.53
N LEU A 544 -40.22 3.91 14.90
CA LEU A 544 -40.98 4.92 14.13
C LEU A 544 -40.36 5.17 12.75
N ALA A 545 -39.03 5.25 12.64
CA ALA A 545 -38.35 5.43 11.35
C ALA A 545 -38.55 4.24 10.39
N LEU A 546 -38.51 3.01 10.90
CA LEU A 546 -38.82 1.81 10.10
C LEU A 546 -40.28 1.79 9.65
N ALA A 547 -41.20 2.23 10.52
CA ALA A 547 -42.61 2.34 10.20
C ALA A 547 -42.88 3.43 9.14
N ASP A 548 -42.21 4.58 9.22
CA ASP A 548 -42.33 5.67 8.23
C ASP A 548 -41.85 5.19 6.82
N MET A 549 -40.84 4.32 6.76
CA MET A 549 -40.38 3.62 5.54
C MET A 549 -41.29 2.46 5.07
N GLY A 550 -42.40 2.20 5.75
CA GLY A 550 -43.36 1.14 5.41
C GLY A 550 -42.89 -0.27 5.77
N ILE A 551 -41.94 -0.40 6.70
CA ILE A 551 -41.42 -1.68 7.20
C ILE A 551 -42.00 -1.94 8.59
N SER A 552 -42.81 -3.00 8.68
CA SER A 552 -43.36 -3.46 9.95
C SER A 552 -42.52 -4.60 10.53
N VAL A 553 -42.28 -4.53 11.84
CA VAL A 553 -41.48 -5.51 12.58
C VAL A 553 -42.43 -6.45 13.32
N LEU A 554 -42.60 -7.68 12.84
CA LEU A 554 -43.44 -8.69 13.46
C LEU A 554 -42.58 -9.66 14.26
N THR A 555 -42.97 -9.93 15.50
CA THR A 555 -42.32 -10.95 16.33
C THR A 555 -43.15 -12.22 16.28
N LEU A 556 -42.54 -13.31 15.85
CA LEU A 556 -43.16 -14.63 15.81
C LEU A 556 -43.10 -15.27 17.22
N PRO A 557 -44.02 -16.20 17.55
CA PRO A 557 -44.07 -16.86 18.86
C PRO A 557 -42.82 -17.66 19.22
N ASP A 558 -41.96 -17.95 18.25
CA ASP A 558 -40.68 -18.66 18.41
C ASP A 558 -39.48 -17.72 18.64
N GLY A 559 -39.73 -16.42 18.78
CA GLY A 559 -38.69 -15.40 19.03
C GLY A 559 -38.00 -14.88 17.77
N ARG A 560 -38.39 -15.34 16.57
CA ARG A 560 -37.90 -14.77 15.31
C ARG A 560 -38.60 -13.46 14.99
N VAL A 561 -37.85 -12.51 14.42
CA VAL A 561 -38.37 -11.22 13.97
C VAL A 561 -38.49 -11.26 12.45
N GLN A 562 -39.70 -11.07 11.95
CA GLN A 562 -40.00 -10.98 10.53
C GLN A 562 -40.24 -9.51 10.18
N LEU A 563 -39.45 -8.99 9.23
CA LEU A 563 -39.64 -7.67 8.65
C LEU A 563 -40.56 -7.78 7.45
N LEU A 564 -41.66 -7.04 7.48
CA LEU A 564 -42.68 -7.08 6.44
C LEU A 564 -42.85 -5.68 5.85
N TYR A 565 -42.42 -5.53 4.60
CA TYR A 565 -42.45 -4.28 3.88
C TYR A 565 -43.73 -4.16 3.04
N THR A 566 -44.46 -3.07 3.24
CA THR A 566 -45.65 -2.73 2.46
C THR A 566 -45.56 -1.28 1.99
N VAL A 567 -45.53 -1.08 0.67
CA VAL A 567 -45.42 0.26 0.05
C VAL A 567 -46.53 1.20 0.54
N ALA A 568 -47.75 0.66 0.75
CA ALA A 568 -48.92 1.44 1.16
C ALA A 568 -48.86 1.95 2.61
N THR A 569 -48.01 1.36 3.45
CA THR A 569 -47.84 1.79 4.85
C THR A 569 -46.71 2.79 5.02
N ALA A 570 -45.94 3.08 3.96
CA ALA A 570 -44.91 4.11 3.99
C ALA A 570 -45.53 5.51 3.97
N LYS A 571 -44.91 6.43 4.70
CA LYS A 571 -45.38 7.81 4.89
C LYS A 571 -45.30 8.64 3.62
N SER A 572 -44.35 8.33 2.73
CA SER A 572 -44.20 8.99 1.44
C SER A 572 -43.61 8.04 0.38
N SER A 573 -43.74 8.42 -0.89
CA SER A 573 -43.17 7.66 -2.01
C SER A 573 -41.63 7.54 -1.92
N LYS A 574 -40.96 8.58 -1.38
CA LYS A 574 -39.51 8.58 -1.16
C LYS A 574 -39.10 7.57 -0.08
N GLU A 575 -39.82 7.58 1.04
CA GLU A 575 -39.58 6.63 2.13
C GLU A 575 -39.93 5.19 1.75
N ALA A 576 -40.92 5.01 0.87
CA ALA A 576 -41.21 3.70 0.28
C ALA A 576 -40.02 3.18 -0.55
N SER A 577 -39.38 4.01 -1.40
CA SER A 577 -38.22 3.57 -2.18
C SER A 577 -36.99 3.26 -1.32
N GLU A 578 -36.82 4.01 -0.23
CA GLU A 578 -35.76 3.78 0.76
C GLU A 578 -36.02 2.47 1.53
N GLY A 579 -37.26 2.22 1.97
CA GLY A 579 -37.65 0.96 2.60
C GLY A 579 -37.46 -0.27 1.70
N LEU A 580 -37.70 -0.13 0.39
CA LEU A 580 -37.44 -1.20 -0.58
C LEU A 580 -35.93 -1.47 -0.76
N THR A 581 -35.12 -0.42 -0.76
CA THR A 581 -33.66 -0.51 -0.85
C THR A 581 -33.10 -1.19 0.40
N PHE A 582 -33.60 -0.83 1.58
CA PHE A 582 -33.29 -1.48 2.85
C PHE A 582 -33.59 -2.99 2.83
N MET A 583 -34.79 -3.39 2.38
CA MET A 583 -35.15 -4.82 2.28
C MET A 583 -34.27 -5.59 1.28
N ARG A 584 -33.86 -4.95 0.18
CA ARG A 584 -32.97 -5.54 -0.83
C ARG A 584 -31.55 -5.75 -0.29
N GLU A 585 -31.01 -4.77 0.43
CA GLU A 585 -29.68 -4.91 1.06
C GLU A 585 -29.72 -5.96 2.18
N MET A 586 -30.79 -6.01 2.99
CA MET A 586 -30.97 -7.04 4.01
C MET A 586 -31.03 -8.46 3.41
N SER A 587 -31.69 -8.62 2.27
CA SER A 587 -31.73 -9.88 1.54
C SER A 587 -30.36 -10.29 0.97
N LYS A 588 -29.54 -9.31 0.54
CA LYS A 588 -28.17 -9.56 0.07
C LYS A 588 -27.24 -9.95 1.21
N TRP A 589 -27.38 -9.33 2.37
CA TRP A 589 -26.57 -9.66 3.56
C TRP A 589 -26.81 -11.09 4.06
N ASN A 590 -28.05 -11.59 4.00
CA ASN A 590 -28.34 -13.00 4.29
C ASN A 590 -27.68 -13.96 3.30
N THR A 591 -27.42 -13.54 2.05
CA THR A 591 -26.72 -14.37 1.05
C THR A 591 -25.20 -14.22 1.08
N LEU A 592 -24.65 -13.16 1.68
CA LEU A 592 -23.22 -12.84 1.69
C LEU A 592 -22.43 -13.57 2.79
N SER A 593 -23.11 -14.12 3.81
CA SER A 593 -22.42 -14.82 4.92
C SER A 593 -21.72 -16.13 4.50
N ASP A 594 -22.08 -16.73 3.36
CA ASP A 594 -21.57 -18.05 2.96
C ASP A 594 -20.44 -18.01 1.91
N THR A 595 -20.07 -16.86 1.33
CA THR A 595 -19.15 -16.81 0.16
C THR A 595 -17.91 -15.91 0.24
N GLU A 596 -17.70 -15.16 1.31
CA GLU A 596 -16.71 -14.04 1.30
C GLU A 596 -15.26 -14.33 1.71
N ASN A 597 -14.84 -15.58 2.00
CA ASN A 597 -13.43 -15.82 2.37
C ASN A 597 -12.53 -16.37 1.24
N GLY A 598 -13.06 -16.73 0.06
CA GLY A 598 -12.28 -17.44 -0.96
C GLY A 598 -11.71 -18.80 -0.48
N VAL A 599 -12.11 -19.22 0.72
CA VAL A 599 -11.77 -20.48 1.37
C VAL A 599 -12.81 -21.49 0.90
N VAL A 600 -12.38 -22.48 0.10
CA VAL A 600 -13.24 -23.63 -0.22
C VAL A 600 -13.44 -24.41 1.07
N ALA A 601 -14.61 -24.27 1.70
CA ALA A 601 -14.89 -24.90 2.97
C ALA A 601 -14.74 -26.43 2.86
N ALA A 602 -14.06 -27.03 3.83
CA ALA A 602 -14.00 -28.48 3.97
C ALA A 602 -15.19 -28.97 4.80
N GLY A 603 -15.51 -30.25 4.70
CA GLY A 603 -16.52 -30.90 5.51
C GLY A 603 -16.05 -32.26 6.03
N VAL A 604 -16.53 -32.61 7.22
CA VAL A 604 -16.32 -33.90 7.87
C VAL A 604 -17.69 -34.56 8.03
N ALA A 605 -17.98 -35.58 7.22
CA ALA A 605 -19.23 -36.31 7.26
C ALA A 605 -19.13 -37.49 8.25
N VAL A 606 -20.02 -37.46 9.25
CA VAL A 606 -20.16 -38.45 10.32
C VAL A 606 -21.59 -39.00 10.24
N GLY A 607 -21.75 -40.20 9.69
CA GLY A 607 -23.08 -40.74 9.39
C GLY A 607 -23.85 -39.85 8.41
N GLU A 608 -25.07 -39.45 8.78
CA GLU A 608 -25.94 -38.55 8.01
C GLU A 608 -25.67 -37.06 8.27
N ARG A 609 -24.66 -36.71 9.09
CA ARG A 609 -24.38 -35.32 9.46
C ARG A 609 -23.06 -34.85 8.86
N VAL A 610 -23.10 -33.75 8.12
CA VAL A 610 -21.91 -33.07 7.61
C VAL A 610 -21.52 -31.90 8.53
N LEU A 611 -20.33 -31.98 9.13
CA LEU A 611 -19.75 -30.92 9.95
C LEU A 611 -18.91 -29.98 9.08
N ALA A 612 -19.15 -28.67 9.16
CA ALA A 612 -18.32 -27.69 8.45
C ALA A 612 -16.93 -27.57 9.09
N ALA A 613 -15.89 -27.53 8.26
CA ALA A 613 -14.50 -27.52 8.69
C ALA A 613 -13.67 -26.48 7.92
N GLY A 614 -12.72 -25.86 8.63
CA GLY A 614 -11.72 -24.98 8.00
C GLY A 614 -10.67 -25.82 7.27
N PRO A 615 -10.31 -25.50 6.01
CA PRO A 615 -9.24 -26.20 5.31
C PRO A 615 -7.85 -25.74 5.79
N ALA A 616 -6.82 -26.51 5.50
CA ALA A 616 -5.43 -26.04 5.61
C ALA A 616 -4.99 -25.39 4.29
N HIS A 617 -4.10 -24.39 4.33
CA HIS A 617 -3.37 -23.87 3.17
C HIS A 617 -2.03 -24.60 2.92
N PHE A 618 -1.78 -25.69 3.66
CA PHE A 618 -0.63 -26.57 3.54
C PHE A 618 -1.12 -28.01 3.40
N GLY A 619 -0.26 -28.88 2.88
CA GLY A 619 -0.66 -30.26 2.58
C GLY A 619 -1.54 -30.37 1.34
N ARG A 620 -1.97 -31.61 1.07
CA ARG A 620 -2.81 -31.91 -0.08
C ARG A 620 -4.23 -31.34 0.09
N GLN A 621 -4.66 -30.52 -0.87
CA GLN A 621 -6.00 -29.94 -0.92
C GLN A 621 -7.03 -30.95 -1.44
N LEU A 622 -8.22 -30.96 -0.84
CA LEU A 622 -9.35 -31.77 -1.28
C LEU A 622 -10.32 -30.88 -2.09
N THR A 623 -10.25 -30.96 -3.41
CA THR A 623 -11.09 -30.15 -4.33
C THR A 623 -11.83 -31.04 -5.33
N GLY A 624 -12.96 -30.56 -5.87
CA GLY A 624 -13.57 -31.15 -7.07
C GLY A 624 -14.21 -32.53 -6.86
N GLY A 625 -14.71 -32.81 -5.65
CA GLY A 625 -15.39 -34.06 -5.30
C GLY A 625 -14.47 -35.18 -4.78
N GLU A 626 -13.17 -34.92 -4.61
CA GLU A 626 -12.26 -35.85 -3.94
C GLU A 626 -12.67 -36.08 -2.48
N ARG A 627 -12.69 -37.34 -2.03
CA ARG A 627 -13.03 -37.73 -0.65
C ARG A 627 -12.03 -38.70 -0.08
N VAL A 628 -11.70 -38.50 1.18
CA VAL A 628 -10.90 -39.44 1.97
C VAL A 628 -11.83 -40.11 2.99
N HIS A 629 -11.89 -41.44 2.96
CA HIS A 629 -12.63 -42.25 3.92
C HIS A 629 -11.65 -42.94 4.88
N GLY A 630 -11.98 -42.99 6.16
CA GLY A 630 -11.11 -43.62 7.14
C GLY A 630 -11.67 -43.60 8.55
N VAL A 631 -11.07 -44.41 9.41
CA VAL A 631 -11.41 -44.46 10.83
C VAL A 631 -10.61 -43.38 11.57
N PRO A 632 -11.26 -42.49 12.34
CA PRO A 632 -10.57 -41.49 13.15
C PRO A 632 -9.91 -42.13 14.39
N ALA A 633 -8.71 -41.66 14.76
CA ALA A 633 -7.97 -42.11 15.93
C ALA A 633 -7.31 -40.92 16.63
N LEU A 634 -7.46 -40.84 17.97
CA LEU A 634 -6.91 -39.73 18.76
C LEU A 634 -5.40 -39.87 18.95
N ALA A 635 -4.65 -38.80 18.72
CA ALA A 635 -3.21 -38.74 18.96
C ALA A 635 -2.86 -38.65 20.45
N HIS A 636 -1.71 -39.21 20.84
CA HIS A 636 -1.16 -39.09 22.19
C HIS A 636 0.31 -38.60 22.10
N PRO A 637 0.69 -37.46 22.70
CA PRO A 637 -0.17 -36.55 23.46
C PRO A 637 -1.26 -35.89 22.61
N PRO A 638 -2.41 -35.50 23.19
CA PRO A 638 -3.56 -35.00 22.43
C PRO A 638 -3.27 -33.76 21.60
N ASP A 639 -2.26 -32.97 21.94
CA ASP A 639 -1.87 -31.80 21.17
C ASP A 639 -0.95 -32.11 19.97
N ALA A 640 -0.39 -33.31 19.86
CA ALA A 640 0.55 -33.70 18.80
C ALA A 640 1.69 -32.68 18.53
N CYS A 641 2.09 -31.91 19.55
CA CYS A 641 3.19 -30.94 19.41
C CYS A 641 4.58 -31.61 19.42
N SER A 642 4.64 -32.81 20.00
CA SER A 642 5.76 -33.75 19.89
C SER A 642 5.33 -34.97 19.06
N PRO A 643 6.29 -35.78 18.55
CA PRO A 643 5.97 -37.03 17.86
C PRO A 643 5.02 -37.91 18.69
N PRO A 644 3.89 -38.38 18.14
CA PRO A 644 2.92 -39.16 18.90
C PRO A 644 3.49 -40.50 19.40
N ASP A 645 3.32 -40.79 20.68
CA ASP A 645 3.73 -42.04 21.33
C ASP A 645 2.93 -43.24 20.82
N ASN A 646 1.72 -42.99 20.30
CA ASN A 646 0.80 -43.99 19.77
C ASN A 646 0.81 -44.11 18.23
N ALA A 647 1.98 -43.91 17.59
CA ALA A 647 2.10 -43.94 16.12
C ALA A 647 1.52 -45.23 15.47
N ALA A 648 1.68 -46.40 16.10
CA ALA A 648 1.11 -47.65 15.60
C ALA A 648 -0.44 -47.64 15.52
N ALA A 649 -1.11 -46.86 16.37
CA ALA A 649 -2.56 -46.70 16.37
C ALA A 649 -3.04 -45.67 15.33
N LEU A 650 -2.15 -44.76 14.90
CA LEU A 650 -2.43 -43.70 13.92
C LEU A 650 -2.11 -44.11 12.47
N ALA A 651 -1.22 -45.08 12.29
CA ALA A 651 -0.78 -45.56 10.99
C ALA A 651 -1.97 -46.00 10.11
N GLY A 652 -2.12 -45.37 8.94
CA GLY A 652 -3.20 -45.65 7.98
C GLY A 652 -4.58 -45.11 8.35
N LYS A 653 -4.73 -44.44 9.50
CA LYS A 653 -5.99 -43.86 10.01
C LYS A 653 -6.03 -42.34 9.85
N MET A 654 -7.18 -41.73 10.17
CA MET A 654 -7.32 -40.27 10.27
C MET A 654 -6.91 -39.83 11.67
N ALA A 655 -5.83 -39.08 11.81
CA ALA A 655 -5.37 -38.66 13.12
C ALA A 655 -6.16 -37.44 13.62
N VAL A 656 -6.70 -37.53 14.83
CA VAL A 656 -7.42 -36.46 15.52
C VAL A 656 -6.51 -35.88 16.60
N ALA A 657 -6.30 -34.56 16.59
CA ALA A 657 -5.49 -33.87 17.59
C ALA A 657 -6.15 -32.55 18.01
N HIS A 658 -5.86 -32.09 19.22
CA HIS A 658 -6.33 -30.82 19.74
C HIS A 658 -5.37 -29.68 19.36
N ARG A 659 -5.96 -28.49 19.27
CA ARG A 659 -5.23 -27.24 19.24
C ARG A 659 -4.36 -27.12 20.51
N GLY A 660 -3.11 -26.69 20.32
CA GLY A 660 -2.10 -26.58 21.38
C GLY A 660 -1.16 -25.41 21.09
N GLN A 661 0.03 -25.42 21.70
CA GLN A 661 0.96 -24.28 21.66
C GLN A 661 1.84 -24.22 20.39
N CYS A 662 1.95 -25.32 19.64
CA CYS A 662 2.70 -25.39 18.39
C CYS A 662 1.82 -25.08 17.16
N THR A 663 2.45 -24.77 16.02
CA THR A 663 1.77 -24.45 14.76
C THR A 663 0.97 -25.64 14.21
N PHE A 664 -0.08 -25.36 13.42
CA PHE A 664 -0.88 -26.41 12.78
C PHE A 664 -0.05 -27.26 11.80
N ALA A 665 0.87 -26.63 11.07
CA ALA A 665 1.81 -27.31 10.18
C ALA A 665 2.70 -28.30 10.94
N GLN A 666 3.27 -27.90 12.08
CA GLN A 666 4.10 -28.80 12.90
C GLN A 666 3.30 -30.00 13.42
N LYS A 667 2.03 -29.81 13.82
CA LYS A 667 1.14 -30.91 14.21
C LYS A 667 0.92 -31.88 13.04
N ALA A 668 0.55 -31.35 11.88
CA ALA A 668 0.32 -32.17 10.70
C ALA A 668 1.57 -32.95 10.28
N ARG A 669 2.76 -32.36 10.41
CA ARG A 669 4.07 -33.01 10.18
C ARG A 669 4.31 -34.17 11.14
N ASN A 670 4.06 -33.97 12.44
CA ASN A 670 4.18 -35.02 13.45
C ASN A 670 3.19 -36.17 13.22
N LEU A 671 1.95 -35.85 12.85
CA LEU A 671 0.91 -36.85 12.53
C LEU A 671 1.23 -37.62 11.24
N GLN A 672 1.77 -36.94 10.22
CA GLN A 672 2.26 -37.56 9.00
C GLN A 672 3.43 -38.52 9.28
N ALA A 673 4.40 -38.11 10.11
CA ALA A 673 5.51 -38.96 10.52
C ALA A 673 5.04 -40.22 11.29
N ALA A 674 3.91 -40.12 12.00
CA ALA A 674 3.25 -41.25 12.64
C ALA A 674 2.44 -42.15 11.67
N GLY A 675 2.45 -41.86 10.37
CA GLY A 675 1.79 -42.66 9.32
C GLY A 675 0.31 -42.36 9.13
N ALA A 676 -0.21 -41.25 9.66
CA ALA A 676 -1.59 -40.84 9.43
C ALA A 676 -1.86 -40.52 7.95
N ARG A 677 -3.10 -40.73 7.49
CA ARG A 677 -3.50 -40.48 6.10
C ARG A 677 -4.14 -39.11 5.88
N LEU A 678 -4.66 -38.53 6.96
CA LEU A 678 -5.34 -37.24 7.04
C LEU A 678 -5.32 -36.77 8.51
N ALA A 679 -5.28 -35.45 8.74
CA ALA A 679 -5.31 -34.86 10.07
C ALA A 679 -6.59 -34.04 10.31
N ILE A 680 -7.25 -34.25 11.46
CA ILE A 680 -8.40 -33.46 11.93
C ILE A 680 -7.98 -32.75 13.21
N LEU A 681 -7.96 -31.43 13.18
CA LEU A 681 -7.55 -30.60 14.30
C LEU A 681 -8.77 -30.00 15.00
N LEU A 682 -8.90 -30.24 16.30
CA LEU A 682 -10.03 -29.78 17.11
C LEU A 682 -9.68 -28.50 17.86
N ASP A 683 -10.53 -27.49 17.77
CA ASP A 683 -10.40 -26.28 18.57
C ASP A 683 -10.52 -26.60 20.07
N ASN A 684 -9.84 -25.82 20.89
CA ASN A 684 -9.83 -25.96 22.35
C ASN A 684 -10.53 -24.80 23.06
N VAL A 685 -11.17 -23.90 22.31
CA VAL A 685 -11.97 -22.78 22.84
C VAL A 685 -13.43 -23.23 22.96
N ASP A 686 -13.94 -23.32 24.18
CA ASP A 686 -15.31 -23.76 24.42
C ASP A 686 -16.36 -22.83 23.79
N GLY A 687 -17.37 -23.41 23.14
CA GLY A 687 -18.51 -22.69 22.58
C GLY A 687 -18.31 -22.14 21.16
N THR A 688 -17.19 -22.43 20.51
CA THR A 688 -16.97 -22.08 19.09
C THR A 688 -17.74 -23.03 18.17
N SER A 689 -18.36 -22.48 17.14
CA SER A 689 -19.00 -23.22 16.03
C SER A 689 -18.90 -22.39 14.75
N TYR A 690 -19.02 -23.05 13.60
CA TYR A 690 -19.14 -22.37 12.31
C TYR A 690 -20.32 -21.37 12.28
N GLY A 691 -21.37 -21.61 13.08
CA GLY A 691 -22.53 -20.72 13.14
C GLY A 691 -22.32 -19.43 13.94
N SER A 692 -21.27 -19.37 14.77
CA SER A 692 -20.93 -18.21 15.62
C SER A 692 -19.59 -17.57 15.27
N THR A 693 -18.77 -18.23 14.46
CA THR A 693 -17.40 -17.82 14.12
C THR A 693 -17.12 -18.13 12.66
N ALA A 694 -16.60 -17.14 11.93
CA ALA A 694 -16.29 -17.31 10.52
C ALA A 694 -15.26 -18.42 10.30
N LEU A 695 -15.50 -19.26 9.28
CA LEU A 695 -14.55 -20.28 8.84
C LEU A 695 -13.27 -19.62 8.34
N PHE A 696 -12.14 -20.08 8.84
CA PHE A 696 -10.81 -19.64 8.42
C PHE A 696 -10.01 -20.83 7.88
N ALA A 697 -9.00 -20.54 7.08
CA ALA A 697 -8.04 -21.55 6.65
C ALA A 697 -6.78 -21.50 7.51
N MET A 698 -6.22 -22.67 7.83
CA MET A 698 -5.00 -22.77 8.62
C MET A 698 -3.78 -22.45 7.75
N SER A 699 -3.04 -21.40 8.10
CA SER A 699 -1.80 -21.02 7.41
C SER A 699 -0.66 -22.01 7.70
N GLY A 700 0.14 -22.30 6.66
CA GLY A 700 1.36 -23.10 6.78
C GLY A 700 2.53 -22.30 7.33
N ASP A 701 3.64 -22.97 7.60
CA ASP A 701 4.93 -22.40 7.97
C ASP A 701 5.84 -22.11 6.76
N GLY A 702 5.33 -22.30 5.53
CA GLY A 702 6.06 -22.07 4.27
C GLY A 702 6.98 -23.21 3.84
N ILE A 703 6.92 -24.36 4.53
CA ILE A 703 7.71 -25.56 4.23
C ILE A 703 6.79 -26.60 3.57
N ASP A 704 7.07 -26.97 2.32
CA ASP A 704 6.24 -27.89 1.52
C ASP A 704 6.54 -29.39 1.79
N ASP A 705 6.67 -29.78 3.05
CA ASP A 705 6.99 -31.17 3.45
C ASP A 705 5.76 -31.98 3.93
N ILE A 706 4.62 -31.33 4.10
CA ILE A 706 3.35 -31.96 4.49
C ILE A 706 2.59 -32.39 3.21
N GLN A 707 2.19 -33.65 3.15
CA GLN A 707 1.50 -34.28 2.03
C GLN A 707 0.08 -34.77 2.39
N ILE A 708 -0.23 -34.90 3.68
CA ILE A 708 -1.57 -35.32 4.12
C ILE A 708 -2.56 -34.14 4.13
N PRO A 709 -3.83 -34.34 3.77
CA PRO A 709 -4.87 -33.33 3.96
C PRO A 709 -5.07 -33.03 5.44
N THR A 710 -5.34 -31.77 5.76
CA THR A 710 -5.56 -31.33 7.14
C THR A 710 -6.78 -30.40 7.23
N VAL A 711 -7.68 -30.67 8.18
CA VAL A 711 -8.92 -29.90 8.38
C VAL A 711 -9.10 -29.50 9.84
N PHE A 712 -9.83 -28.41 10.09
CA PHE A 712 -10.07 -27.84 11.41
C PHE A 712 -11.55 -27.87 11.78
N LEU A 713 -11.88 -28.37 12.97
CA LEU A 713 -13.23 -28.34 13.54
C LEU A 713 -13.26 -27.44 14.77
N PHE A 714 -14.28 -26.58 14.85
CA PHE A 714 -14.57 -25.80 16.05
C PHE A 714 -15.04 -26.71 17.20
N SER A 715 -15.07 -26.20 18.43
CA SER A 715 -15.22 -27.05 19.62
C SER A 715 -16.57 -27.78 19.69
N LEU A 716 -17.66 -27.18 19.21
CA LEU A 716 -18.97 -27.84 19.20
C LEU A 716 -19.01 -29.01 18.22
N GLU A 717 -18.50 -28.84 17.00
CA GLU A 717 -18.41 -29.91 15.99
C GLU A 717 -17.38 -30.97 16.39
N GLY A 718 -16.25 -30.56 16.96
CA GLY A 718 -15.22 -31.46 17.48
C GLY A 718 -15.69 -32.32 18.65
N ASN A 719 -16.50 -31.76 19.56
CA ASN A 719 -17.11 -32.51 20.65
C ASN A 719 -18.10 -33.56 20.14
N TYR A 720 -18.87 -33.25 19.09
CA TYR A 720 -19.75 -34.22 18.44
C TYR A 720 -18.95 -35.37 17.81
N LEU A 721 -17.89 -35.07 17.05
CA LEU A 721 -17.01 -36.10 16.48
C LEU A 721 -16.42 -37.00 17.57
N ARG A 722 -15.91 -36.42 18.66
CA ARG A 722 -15.34 -37.18 19.79
C ARG A 722 -16.38 -38.09 20.45
N ALA A 723 -17.59 -37.60 20.69
CA ALA A 723 -18.67 -38.40 21.29
C ALA A 723 -19.03 -39.60 20.39
N GLN A 724 -19.01 -39.42 19.06
CA GLN A 724 -19.24 -40.53 18.13
C GLN A 724 -18.08 -41.53 18.14
N MET A 725 -16.83 -41.07 18.20
CA MET A 725 -15.65 -41.93 18.31
C MET A 725 -15.64 -42.78 19.59
N GLU A 726 -16.15 -42.23 20.70
CA GLU A 726 -16.31 -42.96 21.97
C GLU A 726 -17.42 -44.01 21.90
N SER A 727 -18.49 -43.75 21.12
CA SER A 727 -19.62 -44.66 20.95
C SER A 727 -19.37 -45.79 19.95
N ASP A 728 -18.63 -45.51 18.87
CA ASP A 728 -18.28 -46.47 17.81
C ASP A 728 -16.82 -46.27 17.37
N PRO A 729 -15.87 -47.02 17.95
CA PRO A 729 -14.45 -46.91 17.64
C PRO A 729 -14.05 -47.34 16.22
N GLU A 730 -14.94 -48.02 15.47
CA GLU A 730 -14.70 -48.46 14.09
C GLU A 730 -15.46 -47.61 13.06
N MET A 731 -16.09 -46.52 13.49
CA MET A 731 -16.83 -45.61 12.62
C MET A 731 -15.96 -45.10 11.46
N VAL A 732 -16.54 -45.07 10.25
CA VAL A 732 -15.87 -44.51 9.07
C VAL A 732 -16.36 -43.09 8.84
N VAL A 733 -15.43 -42.14 8.82
CA VAL A 733 -15.68 -40.73 8.54
C VAL A 733 -15.24 -40.41 7.12
N SER A 734 -15.94 -39.49 6.47
CA SER A 734 -15.59 -39.01 5.13
C SER A 734 -15.21 -37.54 5.18
N VAL A 735 -14.05 -37.17 4.65
CA VAL A 735 -13.57 -35.78 4.60
C VAL A 735 -13.43 -35.34 3.15
N GLY A 736 -13.90 -34.14 2.82
CA GLY A 736 -13.87 -33.59 1.48
C GLY A 736 -14.36 -32.14 1.43
N GLU A 737 -14.60 -31.62 0.23
CA GLU A 737 -15.17 -30.28 0.03
C GLU A 737 -16.62 -30.24 0.54
N LEU A 738 -16.98 -29.21 1.33
CA LEU A 738 -18.26 -29.10 2.04
C LEU A 738 -19.45 -29.16 1.09
N GLU A 739 -19.42 -28.39 0.00
CA GLU A 739 -20.46 -28.37 -1.03
C GLU A 739 -20.59 -29.72 -1.74
N SER A 740 -19.47 -30.43 -1.96
CA SER A 740 -19.50 -31.76 -2.55
C SER A 740 -20.19 -32.77 -1.62
N LEU A 741 -19.94 -32.67 -0.30
CA LEU A 741 -20.51 -33.55 0.71
C LEU A 741 -22.03 -33.31 0.86
N LYS A 742 -22.46 -32.05 0.86
CA LYS A 742 -23.88 -31.65 0.96
C LYS A 742 -24.71 -32.05 -0.28
N ARG A 743 -24.14 -31.98 -1.50
CA ARG A 743 -24.88 -32.37 -2.74
C ARG A 743 -25.34 -33.82 -2.78
N LEU A 744 -24.78 -34.70 -1.95
CA LEU A 744 -25.18 -36.11 -1.89
C LEU A 744 -26.34 -36.36 -0.91
N GLU A 745 -26.61 -35.46 0.03
CA GLU A 745 -27.88 -35.46 0.78
C GLU A 745 -29.06 -35.08 -0.13
N SER A 746 -28.83 -34.28 -1.18
CA SER A 746 -29.90 -33.84 -2.09
C SER A 746 -30.17 -34.78 -3.28
N CYS A 747 -29.49 -35.93 -3.39
CA CYS A 747 -29.66 -36.87 -4.51
C CYS A 747 -30.05 -38.29 -4.09
N ALA A 748 -30.14 -38.56 -2.79
CA ALA A 748 -30.83 -39.74 -2.27
C ALA A 748 -32.24 -39.29 -1.86
N GLU A 749 -33.25 -39.80 -2.57
CA GLU A 749 -34.69 -39.52 -2.39
C GLU A 749 -35.21 -38.29 -3.13
N GLY A 750 -35.84 -38.55 -4.28
CA GLY A 750 -36.58 -37.55 -5.03
C GLY A 750 -37.80 -37.07 -4.26
N ALA A 751 -37.75 -35.84 -3.78
CA ALA A 751 -38.91 -35.01 -3.51
C ALA A 751 -38.45 -33.53 -3.45
N CYS A 752 -38.79 -32.76 -4.47
CA CYS A 752 -38.86 -31.31 -4.35
C CYS A 752 -39.99 -30.94 -3.38
N GLU A 753 -39.74 -29.92 -2.55
CA GLU A 753 -40.65 -29.25 -1.61
C GLU A 753 -41.09 -30.05 -0.38
N ALA A 754 -40.57 -29.67 0.81
CA ALA A 754 -41.35 -28.98 1.84
C ALA A 754 -40.69 -29.01 3.24
N LEU A 755 -40.73 -27.83 3.88
CA LEU A 755 -40.97 -27.62 5.31
C LEU A 755 -39.94 -28.12 6.35
N LEU A 756 -39.17 -27.14 6.82
CA LEU A 756 -38.69 -26.98 8.19
C LEU A 756 -39.69 -27.48 9.26
N GLN A 757 -39.23 -28.30 10.21
CA GLN A 757 -39.63 -28.24 11.63
C GLN A 757 -38.67 -29.06 12.55
N PRO A 758 -38.27 -28.54 13.73
CA PRO A 758 -37.44 -29.26 14.71
C PRO A 758 -38.25 -29.76 15.93
N PRO A 759 -37.77 -30.75 16.70
CA PRO A 759 -38.28 -30.99 18.05
C PRO A 759 -37.33 -30.43 19.14
N GLY A 760 -37.82 -29.41 19.85
CA GLY A 760 -37.98 -29.43 21.32
C GLY A 760 -36.78 -29.32 22.29
N ALA A 761 -36.78 -28.18 23.01
CA ALA A 761 -36.32 -27.91 24.40
C ALA A 761 -34.86 -27.45 24.64
N PRO A 762 -34.58 -26.69 25.73
CA PRO A 762 -34.88 -25.26 25.87
C PRO A 762 -33.65 -24.37 26.12
N ALA A 763 -33.86 -23.09 25.84
CA ALA A 763 -33.11 -21.86 26.12
C ALA A 763 -31.90 -21.89 27.08
N HIS A 764 -30.76 -21.40 26.56
CA HIS A 764 -29.92 -20.43 27.28
C HIS A 764 -29.73 -19.17 26.43
N ALA A 765 -29.95 -18.04 27.07
CA ALA A 765 -30.14 -16.72 26.49
C ALA A 765 -28.82 -16.07 26.08
N HIS A 766 -28.39 -16.19 24.82
CA HIS A 766 -27.30 -15.39 24.25
C HIS A 766 -27.47 -15.21 22.73
N THR A 767 -28.57 -14.58 22.30
CA THR A 767 -28.77 -14.27 20.86
C THR A 767 -29.39 -12.89 20.63
N PHE A 768 -30.01 -12.30 21.67
CA PHE A 768 -30.57 -10.95 21.61
C PHE A 768 -29.49 -9.86 21.63
N ASP A 769 -28.32 -10.13 22.22
CA ASP A 769 -27.21 -9.17 22.30
C ASP A 769 -26.44 -9.05 20.97
N HIS A 770 -26.34 -10.14 20.22
CA HIS A 770 -25.72 -10.14 18.89
C HIS A 770 -26.59 -9.36 17.89
N LEU A 771 -27.92 -9.57 17.92
CA LEU A 771 -28.84 -8.87 17.04
C LEU A 771 -28.96 -7.37 17.38
N LYS A 772 -28.91 -7.01 18.68
CA LYS A 772 -28.81 -5.60 19.12
C LYS A 772 -27.52 -4.94 18.65
N SER A 773 -26.39 -5.65 18.65
CA SER A 773 -25.12 -5.13 18.16
C SER A 773 -25.20 -4.79 16.67
N VAL A 774 -25.76 -5.69 15.87
CA VAL A 774 -25.85 -5.55 14.41
C VAL A 774 -26.81 -4.42 14.01
N LEU A 775 -27.99 -4.36 14.64
CA LEU A 775 -28.97 -3.30 14.35
C LEU A 775 -28.50 -1.92 14.83
N SER A 776 -27.84 -1.83 15.99
CA SER A 776 -27.30 -0.55 16.49
C SER A 776 -26.12 -0.03 15.67
N GLN A 777 -25.33 -0.91 15.06
CA GLN A 777 -24.26 -0.52 14.12
C GLN A 777 -24.83 0.02 12.80
N LEU A 778 -25.90 -0.58 12.28
CA LEU A 778 -26.53 -0.17 11.02
C LEU A 778 -27.29 1.16 11.14
N VAL A 779 -27.98 1.42 12.25
CA VAL A 779 -28.66 2.71 12.47
C VAL A 779 -27.65 3.86 12.64
N ALA A 780 -26.52 3.61 13.30
CA ALA A 780 -25.47 4.62 13.45
C ALA A 780 -24.79 4.97 12.11
N GLN A 781 -24.65 4.01 11.19
CA GLN A 781 -24.15 4.28 9.83
C GLN A 781 -25.17 5.01 8.95
N PHE A 782 -26.47 4.78 9.15
CA PHE A 782 -27.52 5.45 8.37
C PHE A 782 -27.74 6.92 8.81
N GLU A 783 -27.63 7.23 10.12
CA GLU A 783 -27.68 8.62 10.61
C GLU A 783 -26.50 9.48 10.12
N LEU A 784 -25.32 8.87 9.90
CA LEU A 784 -24.16 9.55 9.32
C LEU A 784 -24.34 9.93 7.84
N SER A 785 -25.23 9.24 7.11
CA SER A 785 -25.56 9.58 5.72
C SER A 785 -26.58 10.73 5.62
N LEU A 786 -27.31 11.05 6.69
CA LEU A 786 -28.34 12.10 6.72
C LEU A 786 -27.83 13.45 7.24
N ALA A 787 -26.60 13.53 7.76
CA ALA A 787 -25.98 14.78 8.23
C ALA A 787 -25.29 15.59 7.12
N GLY A 788 -25.39 15.15 5.87
CA GLY A 788 -24.70 15.74 4.72
C GLY A 788 -25.66 16.35 3.71
N GLU A 789 -26.59 17.22 4.12
CA GLU A 789 -27.29 18.16 3.23
C GLU A 789 -28.19 19.09 4.05
N ASP A 790 -27.67 20.23 4.51
CA ASP A 790 -28.44 21.45 4.78
C ASP A 790 -27.50 22.64 5.08
N ALA A 791 -27.39 23.57 4.11
CA ALA A 791 -27.29 25.03 4.25
C ALA A 791 -26.57 25.66 3.03
N ALA A 792 -27.33 25.91 1.97
CA ALA A 792 -27.00 26.95 1.00
C ALA A 792 -27.84 28.18 1.32
N GLU A 793 -27.21 29.29 1.75
CA GLU A 793 -27.81 30.62 1.66
C GLU A 793 -26.85 31.58 0.94
N PRO A 794 -27.36 32.49 0.10
CA PRO A 794 -26.57 33.33 -0.78
C PRO A 794 -25.98 34.55 -0.06
N CYS A 795 -24.70 34.83 -0.32
CA CYS A 795 -24.04 36.03 0.18
C CYS A 795 -24.63 37.29 -0.47
N THR A 796 -25.20 38.18 0.35
CA THR A 796 -25.58 39.54 -0.01
C THR A 796 -24.42 40.50 0.31
N ASP A 797 -24.05 41.32 -0.68
CA ASP A 797 -23.14 42.47 -0.53
C ASP A 797 -23.65 43.49 0.51
N SER A 798 -22.75 43.96 1.39
CA SER A 798 -22.86 45.30 1.97
C SER A 798 -21.50 45.85 2.45
N ASP A 799 -21.05 46.86 1.71
CA ASP A 799 -20.49 48.15 2.13
C ASP A 799 -19.20 48.26 2.98
N SER A 800 -18.16 48.76 2.30
CA SER A 800 -17.26 49.79 2.85
C SER A 800 -17.75 51.19 2.44
N PRO A 801 -17.56 52.24 3.26
CA PRO A 801 -18.20 53.54 3.05
C PRO A 801 -17.39 54.39 2.07
N ASP A 802 -18.04 55.07 1.14
CA ASP A 802 -17.45 56.29 0.58
C ASP A 802 -18.48 57.37 0.24
N LEU A 803 -18.02 58.59 0.49
CA LEU A 803 -18.76 59.84 0.56
C LEU A 803 -19.45 60.24 -0.76
N HIS A 804 -20.73 60.58 -0.61
CA HIS A 804 -21.56 61.46 -1.43
C HIS A 804 -20.85 62.67 -2.12
N VAL A 805 -21.16 62.95 -3.40
CA VAL A 805 -21.95 64.11 -3.90
C VAL A 805 -21.73 64.47 -5.41
N THR A 806 -22.83 64.31 -6.17
CA THR A 806 -23.46 65.08 -7.29
C THR A 806 -22.80 65.39 -8.66
N LYS A 807 -23.49 64.88 -9.70
CA LYS A 807 -24.31 65.54 -10.76
C LYS A 807 -23.84 66.81 -11.51
N ASP A 808 -24.00 66.66 -12.83
CA ASP A 808 -24.36 67.63 -13.89
C ASP A 808 -23.26 68.37 -14.67
N LYS A 809 -23.19 68.04 -15.98
CA LYS A 809 -23.14 68.89 -17.20
C LYS A 809 -22.44 68.12 -18.35
N PHE A 810 -22.84 68.14 -19.62
CA PHE A 810 -23.76 68.97 -20.41
C PHE A 810 -24.18 68.17 -21.67
N VAL A 811 -25.41 68.42 -22.15
CA VAL A 811 -25.99 67.98 -23.44
C VAL A 811 -25.92 69.14 -24.45
N ASN A 812 -25.62 68.85 -25.72
CA ASN A 812 -26.27 69.33 -26.97
C ASN A 812 -25.37 68.97 -28.18
N ASP A 813 -25.83 68.10 -29.10
CA ASP A 813 -26.54 68.41 -30.38
C ASP A 813 -25.54 68.77 -31.52
N GLU A 814 -25.61 68.35 -32.78
CA GLU A 814 -26.61 67.65 -33.60
C GLU A 814 -25.95 67.30 -34.98
N SER A 815 -26.62 66.49 -35.82
CA SER A 815 -26.39 66.15 -37.26
C SER A 815 -25.35 65.06 -37.62
N ARG A 816 -25.69 63.78 -37.88
CA ARG A 816 -26.53 63.08 -38.92
C ARG A 816 -25.93 63.00 -40.33
N VAL A 817 -25.63 61.76 -40.75
CA VAL A 817 -26.04 61.01 -41.98
C VAL A 817 -25.07 59.80 -42.09
N GLU A 818 -25.40 58.64 -41.50
CA GLU A 818 -26.13 57.47 -42.06
C GLU A 818 -25.19 56.29 -42.45
N THR A 819 -25.24 55.23 -41.64
CA THR A 819 -25.69 53.84 -41.96
C THR A 819 -25.75 53.42 -43.45
N LEU A 820 -25.50 52.19 -43.89
CA LEU A 820 -25.61 50.84 -43.30
C LEU A 820 -25.06 49.81 -44.33
N HIS A 821 -24.87 48.58 -43.84
CA HIS A 821 -24.71 47.32 -44.60
C HIS A 821 -25.61 47.15 -45.85
N ASN A 822 -25.07 46.52 -46.90
CA ASN A 822 -25.56 45.22 -47.40
C ASN A 822 -24.72 44.62 -48.55
N ASN A 823 -24.78 43.29 -48.63
CA ASN A 823 -24.30 42.38 -49.67
C ASN A 823 -24.50 42.84 -51.13
N CYS A 824 -23.53 42.50 -51.99
CA CYS A 824 -23.77 42.16 -53.39
C CYS A 824 -22.71 41.19 -53.93
N SER A 825 -23.21 40.01 -54.31
CA SER A 825 -22.76 39.10 -55.36
C SER A 825 -22.81 39.73 -56.77
N GLY A 826 -22.03 39.24 -57.74
CA GLY A 826 -22.34 39.34 -59.17
C GLY A 826 -21.20 39.78 -60.09
N GLU A 827 -20.67 38.80 -60.83
CA GLU A 827 -19.82 38.85 -62.03
C GLU A 827 -20.40 39.79 -63.13
N GLY A 828 -19.71 40.34 -64.14
CA GLY A 828 -18.40 40.14 -64.76
C GLY A 828 -18.41 40.84 -66.14
N SER A 829 -17.25 40.95 -66.80
CA SER A 829 -17.15 41.21 -68.26
C SER A 829 -15.75 40.76 -68.70
N CYS A 830 -15.59 39.65 -69.41
CA CYS A 830 -15.84 39.42 -70.84
C CYS A 830 -14.87 40.13 -71.79
N ALA A 831 -13.85 39.39 -72.22
CA ALA A 831 -13.44 39.22 -73.62
C ALA A 831 -12.50 37.99 -73.66
N GLY A 832 -12.71 36.89 -74.40
CA GLY A 832 -13.65 36.60 -75.47
C GLY A 832 -12.89 36.30 -76.76
N THR A 833 -12.92 35.03 -77.19
CA THR A 833 -12.60 34.37 -78.49
C THR A 833 -11.50 33.30 -78.34
N ALA A 834 -11.71 31.99 -78.47
CA ALA A 834 -12.51 31.11 -79.34
C ALA A 834 -11.58 30.29 -80.26
N GLU A 835 -11.96 29.01 -80.40
CA GLU A 835 -11.56 27.99 -81.38
C GLU A 835 -10.31 27.11 -81.13
N GLY A 836 -10.54 25.79 -81.19
CA GLY A 836 -9.67 24.92 -82.00
C GLY A 836 -9.06 23.65 -81.39
N SER A 837 -9.89 22.61 -81.20
CA SER A 837 -9.67 21.21 -81.64
C SER A 837 -8.29 20.49 -81.61
N GLN A 838 -8.35 19.24 -81.13
CA GLN A 838 -7.69 18.00 -81.64
C GLN A 838 -6.20 17.68 -81.33
N GLY A 839 -6.00 16.43 -80.91
CA GLY A 839 -4.88 15.55 -81.32
C GLY A 839 -3.88 15.22 -80.21
N ASP A 840 -3.83 14.02 -79.63
CA ASP A 840 -3.28 12.73 -80.10
C ASP A 840 -1.79 12.50 -79.73
N ALA A 841 -1.45 11.22 -79.48
CA ALA A 841 -0.13 10.60 -79.24
C ALA A 841 0.59 10.96 -77.91
N GLY A 842 0.94 10.00 -77.04
CA GLY A 842 1.87 8.88 -77.25
C GLY A 842 3.18 9.25 -76.54
N THR A 843 3.74 8.50 -75.57
CA THR A 843 4.54 7.26 -75.74
C THR A 843 5.10 6.97 -74.33
N GLN A 844 4.78 5.85 -73.69
CA GLN A 844 5.65 4.66 -73.54
C GLN A 844 7.14 4.93 -73.23
N ALA A 845 7.60 4.42 -72.08
CA ALA A 845 8.71 3.47 -71.90
C ALA A 845 9.06 3.44 -70.39
N GLN A 846 8.76 2.36 -69.68
CA GLN A 846 9.63 1.18 -69.47
C GLN A 846 10.95 1.54 -68.77
N GLY A 847 11.38 0.88 -67.71
CA GLY A 847 10.86 -0.33 -67.06
C GLY A 847 11.99 -1.06 -66.32
N GLY A 848 11.58 -1.99 -65.45
CA GLY A 848 12.35 -3.15 -64.97
C GLY A 848 13.28 -2.86 -63.78
N GLY A 849 13.30 -3.65 -62.71
CA GLY A 849 12.71 -4.95 -62.36
C GLY A 849 13.43 -5.38 -61.07
N GLU A 850 12.72 -5.72 -60.00
CA GLU A 850 12.25 -7.08 -59.62
C GLU A 850 13.30 -8.01 -58.99
N GLY A 851 12.87 -8.71 -57.94
CA GLY A 851 13.43 -9.99 -57.46
C GLY A 851 13.99 -9.94 -56.03
N ASP A 852 13.18 -10.00 -54.96
CA ASP A 852 12.51 -11.16 -54.32
C ASP A 852 13.40 -12.25 -53.69
N GLY A 853 13.13 -12.49 -52.40
CA GLY A 853 12.85 -13.82 -51.83
C GLY A 853 14.03 -14.66 -51.33
N PHE A 854 14.16 -14.88 -50.02
CA PHE A 854 13.39 -15.87 -49.24
C PHE A 854 13.70 -15.75 -47.74
#